data_AF-A0A6C1QM46-F1
#
_entry.id   AF-A0A6C1QM46-F1
#
_cell.length_a   1.000
_cell.length_b   1.000
_cell.length_c   1.000
_cell.angle_alpha   90.00
_cell.angle_beta   90.00
_cell.angle_gamma   90.00
#
_symmetry.space_group_name_H-M   'P 1'
#
loop_
_entity.id
_entity.type
_entity.pdbx_description
1 polymer ?
#
loop_
_entity_poly.entity_id
_entity_poly.type
_entity_poly.pdbx_seq_one_letter_code
_entity_poly.pdbx_strand_id
1 'polypeptide(L)'
;DYFIQAPAPPFPGYTFNGENLSQHPDYDIRIEDGYFSKTDAAVVFQRINKKTGETRYIYHGNDGTVMPWNDTAQLDMLKHEVREAVIQKIFEVARRFSIIRFDAAMTLAKKHFSRLWYPRPGTGGDIPSRADYAMTQREFDAMFPVEFWREVVDRMNAELPETLLLAEAFWFMEGYFVRTLGMHRVYNSAFMHMLKNEENEKYRDLITNTLEFEPEILKRYVNFMSNPDEETAIRQFDTGDKYFGVCMLMNTLPGLPMFAHGQIEGYSEKYGMEYQRAYYNEEPNPWLVEKHEKEIFPVTHKRYLFSEVYHFNIFDYIDGYGNINENVFAFTNRFREERALVLYNNKYEQARGRIHFSAPKLTYTGKKKEPVTVSLAQALNIKGDDRIFYAFREHISGLEYLKKGREIHENGFHWDLNGFEYRLFWEFREIYDETGEYEKVYWKIGGTGVASVEREMEEMRLQPLHEAFEALFSEDIIQFMLNRIFDENRGKSEKLGYKLLRGRFKALIEKIREYDYLNTSEPEVLAENFIIQTKNVERTYDFIFKKHKYLKEFLAKSGVSSLDELLTIGSNAAYRENMYILLAYYTLKTLIQELDDTRKNVLTEKLRLHWSLQKLLFRTGRGDTAIIHDINLLMILLNTSADLFDFGKLNFQQPDKQIFSEQRKNILHLKTKLAASMLDDEFICNYIGVNTHENVTYFSKESYEELIDWLFTIAVLDYFTLLDEEVSRREIESLQKWIGENVKFLLTAHELSQKSGYQLERLKEEISKFETNSMNANK
;
A
#
# COMPACT_ATOMS: atom_id res chain seq x y z
N ASP A 1 7.82 -1.24 59.74
CA ASP A 1 6.75 -0.27 60.03
C ASP A 1 5.89 0.12 58.83
N TYR A 2 6.45 0.32 57.63
CA TYR A 2 5.64 0.67 56.44
C TYR A 2 4.78 -0.47 55.88
N PHE A 3 5.05 -1.71 56.30
CA PHE A 3 4.38 -2.91 55.79
C PHE A 3 3.31 -3.43 56.74
N ILE A 4 2.31 -4.11 56.20
CA ILE A 4 1.33 -4.87 56.99
C ILE A 4 2.07 -6.02 57.67
N GLN A 5 1.97 -6.10 58.99
CA GLN A 5 2.70 -7.07 59.79
C GLN A 5 1.91 -7.56 61.01
N ALA A 6 2.20 -8.78 61.43
CA ALA A 6 1.63 -9.44 62.61
C ALA A 6 2.73 -9.82 63.63
N PRO A 7 2.39 -9.89 64.93
CA PRO A 7 3.34 -10.31 65.97
C PRO A 7 3.50 -11.84 66.05
N ALA A 8 2.58 -12.61 65.48
CA ALA A 8 2.52 -14.07 65.49
C ALA A 8 2.34 -14.62 64.07
N PRO A 9 2.73 -15.87 63.78
CA PRO A 9 2.55 -16.45 62.47
C PRO A 9 1.05 -16.54 62.12
N PRO A 10 0.67 -16.27 60.86
CA PRO A 10 -0.73 -16.22 60.45
C PRO A 10 -1.41 -17.59 60.52
N PHE A 11 -0.65 -18.67 60.40
CA PHE A 11 -1.14 -20.04 60.52
C PHE A 11 -0.28 -20.83 61.50
N PRO A 12 -0.88 -21.64 62.41
CA PRO A 12 -0.13 -22.41 63.40
C PRO A 12 0.87 -23.42 62.82
N GLY A 13 0.64 -23.89 61.58
CA GLY A 13 1.48 -24.89 60.93
C GLY A 13 2.73 -24.34 60.22
N TYR A 14 2.90 -23.01 60.14
CA TYR A 14 3.99 -22.40 59.38
C TYR A 14 5.34 -22.57 60.07
N THR A 15 6.35 -22.97 59.28
CA THR A 15 7.73 -23.08 59.73
C THR A 15 8.67 -22.27 58.83
N PHE A 16 9.77 -21.77 59.39
CA PHE A 16 10.69 -20.82 58.74
C PHE A 16 12.15 -21.24 58.96
N ASN A 17 12.49 -22.45 58.53
CA ASN A 17 13.82 -23.04 58.65
C ASN A 17 14.69 -22.83 57.40
N GLY A 18 14.12 -22.29 56.33
CA GLY A 18 14.81 -21.94 55.09
C GLY A 18 15.89 -20.87 55.24
N GLU A 19 16.48 -20.52 54.09
CA GLU A 19 17.59 -19.57 53.99
C GLU A 19 17.21 -18.16 54.47
N ASN A 20 18.20 -17.44 55.05
CA ASN A 20 18.08 -16.02 55.31
C ASN A 20 18.29 -15.21 54.02
N LEU A 21 17.24 -14.55 53.56
CA LEU A 21 17.24 -13.70 52.36
C LEU A 21 17.76 -12.27 52.63
N SER A 22 18.01 -11.90 53.88
CA SER A 22 18.53 -10.56 54.20
C SER A 22 20.03 -10.48 53.97
N GLN A 23 20.45 -9.49 53.18
CA GLN A 23 21.87 -9.12 53.05
C GLN A 23 22.39 -8.31 54.25
N HIS A 24 21.51 -7.85 55.14
CA HIS A 24 21.88 -7.02 56.29
C HIS A 24 22.22 -7.90 57.50
N PRO A 25 23.35 -7.67 58.20
CA PRO A 25 23.82 -8.57 59.26
C PRO A 25 22.86 -8.68 60.45
N ASP A 26 22.15 -7.59 60.77
CA ASP A 26 21.27 -7.51 61.95
C ASP A 26 19.89 -8.15 61.77
N TYR A 27 19.51 -8.55 60.55
CA TYR A 27 18.17 -9.04 60.25
C TYR A 27 18.23 -10.44 59.64
N ASP A 28 17.30 -11.29 60.04
CA ASP A 28 16.91 -12.47 59.26
C ASP A 28 15.59 -12.20 58.58
N ILE A 29 15.50 -12.50 57.29
CA ILE A 29 14.25 -12.52 56.52
C ILE A 29 14.12 -13.91 55.93
N ARG A 30 13.04 -14.62 56.25
CA ARG A 30 12.81 -16.00 55.79
C ARG A 30 11.41 -16.13 55.19
N ILE A 31 11.29 -16.99 54.19
CA ILE A 31 10.01 -17.41 53.61
C ILE A 31 9.57 -18.71 54.30
N GLU A 32 8.27 -18.94 54.36
CA GLU A 32 7.69 -20.17 54.90
C GLU A 32 8.15 -21.40 54.09
N ASP A 33 8.49 -22.49 54.79
CA ASP A 33 9.17 -23.67 54.22
C ASP A 33 8.35 -24.37 53.12
N GLY A 34 7.02 -24.38 53.26
CA GLY A 34 6.04 -24.93 52.31
C GLY A 34 6.13 -24.34 50.90
N TYR A 35 6.62 -23.10 50.75
CA TYR A 35 6.91 -22.49 49.45
C TYR A 35 7.96 -23.27 48.66
N PHE A 36 9.06 -23.66 49.31
CA PHE A 36 10.16 -24.38 48.65
C PHE A 36 9.79 -25.83 48.32
N SER A 37 9.03 -26.49 49.20
CA SER A 37 8.50 -27.83 48.95
C SER A 37 7.27 -27.87 48.04
N LYS A 38 6.73 -26.70 47.67
CA LYS A 38 5.47 -26.56 46.91
C LYS A 38 4.27 -27.26 47.56
N THR A 39 4.28 -27.33 48.89
CA THR A 39 3.21 -27.99 49.68
C THR A 39 2.19 -26.98 50.22
N ASP A 40 2.58 -25.72 50.38
CA ASP A 40 1.70 -24.62 50.78
C ASP A 40 2.21 -23.29 50.21
N ALA A 41 1.36 -22.27 50.20
CA ALA A 41 1.73 -20.92 49.79
C ALA A 41 2.23 -20.12 51.00
N ALA A 42 3.44 -19.53 50.92
CA ALA A 42 3.89 -18.58 51.93
C ALA A 42 3.05 -17.29 51.85
N VAL A 43 2.39 -16.90 52.95
CA VAL A 43 1.64 -15.62 53.01
C VAL A 43 2.40 -14.47 53.67
N VAL A 44 3.51 -14.77 54.34
CA VAL A 44 4.33 -13.79 55.07
C VAL A 44 5.82 -14.11 54.97
N PHE A 45 6.65 -13.07 55.02
CA PHE A 45 8.02 -13.17 55.48
C PHE A 45 8.08 -13.23 57.01
N GLN A 46 8.94 -14.07 57.57
CA GLN A 46 9.39 -13.90 58.96
C GLN A 46 10.60 -12.97 58.98
N ARG A 47 10.49 -11.86 59.74
CA ARG A 47 11.59 -10.94 60.03
C ARG A 47 12.02 -11.10 61.49
N ILE A 48 13.29 -11.39 61.73
CA ILE A 48 13.89 -11.43 63.06
C ILE A 48 14.94 -10.32 63.16
N ASN A 49 14.83 -9.46 64.17
CA ASN A 49 15.88 -8.54 64.54
C ASN A 49 16.83 -9.22 65.51
N LYS A 50 18.07 -9.50 65.10
CA LYS A 50 19.06 -10.21 65.93
C LYS A 50 19.51 -9.43 67.16
N LYS A 51 19.43 -8.10 67.11
CA LYS A 51 19.82 -7.23 68.23
C LYS A 51 18.78 -7.21 69.34
N THR A 52 17.50 -7.25 68.98
CA THR A 52 16.39 -7.14 69.96
C THR A 52 15.70 -8.48 70.23
N GLY A 53 15.91 -9.50 69.40
CA GLY A 53 15.15 -10.74 69.41
C GLY A 53 13.72 -10.61 68.89
N GLU A 54 13.31 -9.43 68.41
CA GLU A 54 11.95 -9.18 67.95
C GLU A 54 11.68 -9.97 66.66
N THR A 55 10.59 -10.73 66.67
CA THR A 55 10.08 -11.44 65.49
C THR A 55 8.77 -10.79 65.02
N ARG A 56 8.68 -10.52 63.71
CA ARG A 56 7.49 -9.99 63.03
C ARG A 56 7.23 -10.79 61.76
N TYR A 57 5.97 -10.89 61.39
CA TYR A 57 5.53 -11.57 60.17
C TYR A 57 4.95 -10.54 59.22
N ILE A 58 5.63 -10.28 58.10
CA ILE A 58 5.29 -9.24 57.14
C ILE A 58 4.55 -9.88 55.97
N TYR A 59 3.35 -9.41 55.66
CA TYR A 59 2.54 -10.01 54.61
C TYR A 59 3.11 -9.75 53.22
N HIS A 60 3.02 -10.77 52.36
CA HIS A 60 3.30 -10.62 50.92
C HIS A 60 2.19 -9.85 50.22
N GLY A 61 2.49 -9.22 49.08
CA GLY A 61 1.46 -8.62 48.24
C GLY A 61 0.48 -9.69 47.73
N ASN A 62 -0.81 -9.33 47.62
CA ASN A 62 -1.86 -10.24 47.19
C ASN A 62 -3.06 -9.45 46.62
N ASP A 63 -3.64 -9.94 45.54
CA ASP A 63 -4.78 -9.34 44.83
C ASP A 63 -6.14 -10.02 45.12
N GLY A 64 -6.13 -11.12 45.86
CA GLY A 64 -7.29 -11.90 46.27
C GLY A 64 -7.71 -13.01 45.32
N THR A 65 -6.93 -13.33 44.27
CA THR A 65 -7.31 -14.35 43.27
C THR A 65 -6.42 -15.59 43.27
N VAL A 66 -5.09 -15.44 43.46
CA VAL A 66 -4.10 -16.53 43.40
C VAL A 66 -3.23 -16.57 44.68
N MET A 67 -2.14 -17.35 44.65
CA MET A 67 -1.07 -17.30 45.64
C MET A 67 -0.51 -15.87 45.79
N PRO A 68 -0.07 -15.48 47.00
CA PRO A 68 0.63 -14.22 47.22
C PRO A 68 1.90 -14.09 46.34
N TRP A 69 2.33 -12.85 46.11
CA TRP A 69 3.60 -12.54 45.46
C TRP A 69 4.74 -12.60 46.48
N ASN A 70 5.33 -13.79 46.63
CA ASN A 70 6.25 -14.15 47.72
C ASN A 70 7.60 -13.40 47.70
N ASP A 71 7.87 -12.63 46.65
CA ASP A 71 9.00 -11.72 46.48
C ASP A 71 8.67 -10.27 46.87
N THR A 72 7.41 -9.97 47.21
CA THR A 72 6.94 -8.63 47.57
C THR A 72 6.51 -8.54 49.04
N ALA A 73 6.52 -7.34 49.61
CA ALA A 73 5.97 -7.04 50.93
C ALA A 73 4.87 -5.98 50.84
N GLN A 74 3.70 -6.25 51.42
CA GLN A 74 2.52 -5.40 51.29
C GLN A 74 2.64 -4.13 52.14
N LEU A 75 2.53 -2.97 51.49
CA LEU A 75 2.47 -1.67 52.16
C LEU A 75 1.17 -1.50 52.94
N ASP A 76 1.27 -0.91 54.13
CA ASP A 76 0.12 -0.58 54.99
C ASP A 76 -0.45 0.80 54.63
N MET A 77 -1.34 0.81 53.63
CA MET A 77 -1.97 2.04 53.14
C MET A 77 -2.95 2.66 54.13
N LEU A 78 -3.19 2.09 55.33
CA LEU A 78 -3.90 2.79 56.41
C LEU A 78 -3.07 3.94 56.98
N LYS A 79 -1.74 3.86 56.91
CA LYS A 79 -0.84 4.88 57.45
C LYS A 79 -0.67 6.03 56.46
N HIS A 80 -0.96 7.25 56.92
CA HIS A 80 -0.81 8.45 56.09
C HIS A 80 0.62 8.66 55.57
N GLU A 81 1.62 8.45 56.43
CA GLU A 81 3.04 8.55 56.06
C GLU A 81 3.45 7.58 54.95
N VAL A 82 2.85 6.38 54.91
CA VAL A 82 3.09 5.39 53.84
C VAL A 82 2.46 5.86 52.54
N ARG A 83 1.20 6.33 52.58
CA ARG A 83 0.53 6.89 51.40
C ARG A 83 1.31 8.08 50.82
N GLU A 84 1.76 9.00 51.67
CA GLU A 84 2.55 10.16 51.24
C GLU A 84 3.89 9.73 50.64
N ALA A 85 4.59 8.76 51.25
CA ALA A 85 5.84 8.23 50.70
C ALA A 85 5.65 7.62 49.30
N VAL A 86 4.55 6.88 49.08
CA VAL A 86 4.20 6.34 47.76
C VAL A 86 3.91 7.47 46.78
N ILE A 87 3.11 8.47 47.14
CA ILE A 87 2.82 9.63 46.27
C ILE A 87 4.13 10.32 45.88
N GLN A 88 5.00 10.64 46.83
CA GLN A 88 6.28 11.30 46.54
C GLN A 88 7.18 10.46 45.63
N LYS A 89 7.14 9.13 45.75
CA LYS A 89 7.85 8.23 44.84
C LYS A 89 7.26 8.30 43.42
N ILE A 90 5.94 8.33 43.27
CA ILE A 90 5.29 8.53 41.97
C ILE A 90 5.71 9.89 41.37
N PHE A 91 5.75 10.95 42.16
CA PHE A 91 6.24 12.27 41.75
C PHE A 91 7.71 12.24 41.30
N GLU A 92 8.56 11.50 42.01
CA GLU A 92 9.95 11.30 41.59
C GLU A 92 10.05 10.65 40.21
N VAL A 93 9.20 9.66 39.93
CA VAL A 93 9.13 8.98 38.63
C VAL A 93 8.55 9.91 37.56
N ALA A 94 7.46 10.64 37.86
CA ALA A 94 6.81 11.56 36.93
C ALA A 94 7.72 12.71 36.46
N ARG A 95 8.67 13.14 37.32
CA ARG A 95 9.70 14.12 36.94
C ARG A 95 10.69 13.59 35.90
N ARG A 96 10.76 12.28 35.70
CA ARG A 96 11.66 11.62 34.73
C ARG A 96 10.91 11.08 33.52
N PHE A 97 9.64 10.73 33.66
CA PHE A 97 8.83 10.10 32.62
C PHE A 97 7.44 10.74 32.52
N SER A 98 7.06 11.15 31.31
CA SER A 98 5.76 11.79 31.03
C SER A 98 4.59 10.80 30.93
N ILE A 99 4.86 9.49 30.95
CA ILE A 99 3.84 8.44 30.89
C ILE A 99 4.16 7.42 31.97
N ILE A 100 3.18 7.12 32.81
CA ILE A 100 3.31 6.13 33.89
C ILE A 100 2.16 5.14 33.79
N ARG A 101 2.49 3.84 33.72
CA ARG A 101 1.54 2.74 33.88
C ARG A 101 1.65 2.20 35.30
N PHE A 102 0.56 2.24 36.04
CA PHE A 102 0.44 1.67 37.37
C PHE A 102 -0.01 0.22 37.26
N ASP A 103 0.87 -0.67 37.72
CA ASP A 103 0.64 -2.10 37.85
C ASP A 103 -0.39 -2.39 38.96
N ALA A 104 -1.29 -3.33 38.71
CA ALA A 104 -2.32 -3.79 39.66
C ALA A 104 -3.00 -2.66 40.45
N ALA A 105 -3.33 -1.54 39.77
CA ALA A 105 -3.76 -0.30 40.42
C ALA A 105 -5.04 -0.48 41.25
N MET A 106 -5.89 -1.45 40.89
CA MET A 106 -7.10 -1.79 41.65
C MET A 106 -6.82 -2.19 43.10
N THR A 107 -5.65 -2.77 43.40
CA THR A 107 -5.31 -3.23 44.76
C THR A 107 -5.17 -2.09 45.77
N LEU A 108 -4.82 -0.88 45.31
CA LEU A 108 -4.68 0.31 46.16
C LEU A 108 -5.97 1.15 46.24
N ALA A 109 -7.00 0.79 45.48
CA ALA A 109 -8.30 1.44 45.60
C ALA A 109 -8.93 1.09 46.95
N LYS A 110 -9.45 2.08 47.67
CA LYS A 110 -9.91 1.99 49.07
C LYS A 110 -10.84 0.80 49.32
N LYS A 111 -11.80 0.57 48.42
CA LYS A 111 -12.75 -0.56 48.49
C LYS A 111 -12.05 -1.92 48.45
N HIS A 112 -11.11 -2.11 47.54
CA HIS A 112 -10.38 -3.38 47.39
C HIS A 112 -9.35 -3.54 48.49
N PHE A 113 -8.64 -2.47 48.84
CA PHE A 113 -7.69 -2.49 49.94
C PHE A 113 -8.36 -2.92 51.26
N SER A 114 -9.55 -2.37 51.56
CA SER A 114 -10.37 -2.84 52.69
C SER A 114 -10.76 -4.31 52.54
N ARG A 115 -11.33 -4.70 51.41
CA ARG A 115 -11.77 -6.09 51.18
C ARG A 115 -10.66 -7.11 51.39
N LEU A 116 -9.45 -6.82 50.92
CA LEU A 116 -8.29 -7.71 50.98
C LEU A 116 -7.68 -7.76 52.39
N TRP A 117 -7.38 -6.59 52.97
CA TRP A 117 -6.50 -6.51 54.14
C TRP A 117 -7.22 -6.26 55.47
N TYR A 118 -8.42 -5.71 55.40
CA TYR A 118 -9.24 -5.28 56.55
C TYR A 118 -10.74 -5.55 56.26
N PRO A 119 -11.12 -6.83 56.10
CA PRO A 119 -12.47 -7.21 55.68
C PRO A 119 -13.52 -6.79 56.72
N ARG A 120 -14.80 -6.81 56.34
CA ARG A 120 -15.87 -6.50 57.30
C ARG A 120 -16.07 -7.67 58.26
N PRO A 121 -16.44 -7.42 59.54
CA PRO A 121 -16.76 -8.49 60.46
C PRO A 121 -17.83 -9.44 59.89
N GLY A 122 -17.57 -10.74 59.93
CA GLY A 122 -18.49 -11.78 59.46
C GLY A 122 -18.42 -12.13 57.97
N THR A 123 -17.56 -11.49 57.16
CA THR A 123 -17.44 -11.80 55.73
C THR A 123 -16.33 -12.80 55.38
N GLY A 124 -15.48 -13.19 56.35
CA GLY A 124 -14.31 -14.06 56.13
C GLY A 124 -13.14 -13.37 55.43
N GLY A 125 -13.42 -12.48 54.47
CA GLY A 125 -12.42 -11.77 53.67
C GLY A 125 -11.79 -12.64 52.58
N ASP A 126 -11.08 -12.00 51.65
CA ASP A 126 -10.44 -12.70 50.53
C ASP A 126 -9.08 -13.31 50.92
N ILE A 127 -8.43 -12.76 51.95
CA ILE A 127 -7.19 -13.29 52.52
C ILE A 127 -7.53 -13.92 53.89
N PRO A 128 -7.57 -15.26 54.01
CA PRO A 128 -8.07 -15.92 55.22
C PRO A 128 -7.39 -15.49 56.51
N SER A 129 -6.06 -15.31 56.50
CA SER A 129 -5.28 -14.88 57.66
C SER A 129 -5.46 -13.40 58.03
N ARG A 130 -6.31 -12.66 57.31
CA ARG A 130 -6.69 -11.27 57.61
C ARG A 130 -8.08 -11.14 58.24
N ALA A 131 -8.83 -12.23 58.35
CA ALA A 131 -10.16 -12.23 58.98
C ALA A 131 -10.14 -11.70 60.42
N ASP A 132 -9.09 -12.00 61.18
CA ASP A 132 -8.92 -11.54 62.57
C ASP A 132 -8.65 -10.03 62.70
N TYR A 133 -8.33 -9.37 61.59
CA TYR A 133 -8.10 -7.92 61.50
C TYR A 133 -9.30 -7.19 60.88
N ALA A 134 -10.49 -7.81 60.94
CA ALA A 134 -11.70 -7.23 60.39
C ALA A 134 -12.06 -5.89 61.05
N MET A 135 -12.54 -4.94 60.24
CA MET A 135 -12.88 -3.59 60.69
C MET A 135 -14.23 -3.15 60.14
N THR A 136 -14.95 -2.31 60.90
CA THR A 136 -16.15 -1.69 60.36
C THR A 136 -15.78 -0.66 59.30
N GLN A 137 -16.70 -0.41 58.35
CA GLN A 137 -16.47 0.59 57.30
C GLN A 137 -16.12 1.97 57.88
N ARG A 138 -16.75 2.37 58.99
CA ARG A 138 -16.51 3.68 59.63
C ARG A 138 -15.10 3.79 60.19
N GLU A 139 -14.59 2.75 60.84
CA GLU A 139 -13.24 2.74 61.39
C GLU A 139 -12.18 2.76 60.29
N PHE A 140 -12.40 1.96 59.24
CA PHE A 140 -11.53 1.96 58.07
C PHE A 140 -11.53 3.32 57.37
N ASP A 141 -12.70 3.92 57.14
CA ASP A 141 -12.83 5.24 56.51
C ASP A 141 -12.18 6.35 57.34
N ALA A 142 -12.16 6.24 58.66
CA ALA A 142 -11.47 7.21 59.53
C ALA A 142 -9.94 7.17 59.34
N MET A 143 -9.37 6.00 59.06
CA MET A 143 -7.92 5.81 58.88
C MET A 143 -7.47 5.98 57.42
N PHE A 144 -8.35 5.70 56.47
CA PHE A 144 -8.16 5.90 55.04
C PHE A 144 -9.23 6.87 54.48
N PRO A 145 -9.18 8.16 54.83
CA PRO A 145 -10.28 9.10 54.56
C PRO A 145 -10.43 9.44 53.08
N VAL A 146 -9.31 9.68 52.38
CA VAL A 146 -9.26 10.09 50.98
C VAL A 146 -8.90 8.90 50.10
N GLU A 147 -9.52 8.80 48.95
CA GLU A 147 -9.19 7.78 47.96
C GLU A 147 -7.80 8.03 47.36
N PHE A 148 -6.90 7.05 47.48
CA PHE A 148 -5.48 7.24 47.18
C PHE A 148 -5.24 7.72 45.75
N TRP A 149 -5.83 7.04 44.75
CA TRP A 149 -5.66 7.43 43.35
C TRP A 149 -6.27 8.78 43.02
N ARG A 150 -7.34 9.17 43.71
CA ARG A 150 -7.93 10.50 43.53
C ARG A 150 -6.95 11.57 43.97
N GLU A 151 -6.31 11.37 45.12
CA GLU A 151 -5.29 12.28 45.64
C GLU A 151 -4.07 12.37 44.71
N VAL A 152 -3.60 11.23 44.18
CA VAL A 152 -2.52 11.18 43.18
C VAL A 152 -2.90 11.99 41.94
N VAL A 153 -4.07 11.76 41.35
CA VAL A 153 -4.52 12.43 40.13
C VAL A 153 -4.69 13.93 40.35
N ASP A 154 -5.37 14.34 41.43
CA ASP A 154 -5.62 15.76 41.71
C ASP A 154 -4.29 16.53 41.91
N ARG A 155 -3.33 15.93 42.63
CA ARG A 155 -2.00 16.53 42.82
C ARG A 155 -1.17 16.55 41.53
N MET A 156 -1.21 15.48 40.74
CA MET A 156 -0.51 15.43 39.44
C MET A 156 -1.04 16.48 38.47
N ASN A 157 -2.36 16.66 38.40
CA ASN A 157 -2.95 17.71 37.55
C ASN A 157 -2.57 19.12 37.99
N ALA A 158 -2.31 19.34 39.28
CA ALA A 158 -1.90 20.64 39.81
C ALA A 158 -0.40 20.92 39.58
N GLU A 159 0.46 19.92 39.76
CA GLU A 159 1.91 20.10 39.81
C GLU A 159 2.63 19.68 38.51
N LEU A 160 2.14 18.64 37.84
CA LEU A 160 2.74 18.01 36.65
C LEU A 160 1.66 17.63 35.60
N PRO A 161 0.87 18.60 35.08
CA PRO A 161 -0.31 18.35 34.24
C PRO A 161 -0.02 17.62 32.92
N GLU A 162 1.22 17.65 32.44
CA GLU A 162 1.64 16.96 31.22
C GLU A 162 1.89 15.45 31.43
N THR A 163 1.74 14.94 32.65
CA THR A 163 1.98 13.51 32.96
C THR A 163 0.73 12.67 32.69
N LEU A 164 0.85 11.73 31.75
CA LEU A 164 -0.20 10.76 31.45
C LEU A 164 -0.14 9.59 32.44
N LEU A 165 -1.29 9.26 33.03
CA LEU A 165 -1.43 8.22 34.05
C LEU A 165 -2.33 7.10 33.51
N LEU A 166 -1.78 5.89 33.40
CA LEU A 166 -2.48 4.70 32.92
C LEU A 166 -2.64 3.75 34.10
N ALA A 167 -3.86 3.31 34.37
CA ALA A 167 -4.12 2.26 35.34
C ALA A 167 -4.34 0.92 34.65
N GLU A 168 -3.59 -0.08 35.09
CA GLU A 168 -4.07 -1.45 34.99
C GLU A 168 -5.09 -1.69 36.12
N ALA A 169 -6.34 -1.85 35.74
CA ALA A 169 -7.41 -2.21 36.66
C ALA A 169 -8.31 -3.23 35.98
N PHE A 170 -8.70 -4.26 36.73
CA PHE A 170 -9.59 -5.32 36.28
C PHE A 170 -10.91 -5.32 37.08
N TRP A 171 -11.79 -6.29 36.82
CA TRP A 171 -13.05 -6.53 37.54
C TRP A 171 -14.15 -5.48 37.31
N PHE A 172 -14.31 -5.00 36.06
CA PHE A 172 -15.34 -4.02 35.69
C PHE A 172 -15.22 -2.68 36.45
N MET A 173 -14.00 -2.33 36.87
CA MET A 173 -13.70 -1.10 37.60
C MET A 173 -13.29 0.08 36.72
N GLU A 174 -13.21 -0.11 35.40
CA GLU A 174 -12.71 0.87 34.44
C GLU A 174 -13.49 2.19 34.56
N GLY A 175 -14.82 2.09 34.64
CA GLY A 175 -15.70 3.24 34.86
C GLY A 175 -15.45 3.95 36.20
N TYR A 176 -15.10 3.23 37.27
CA TYR A 176 -14.77 3.82 38.56
C TYR A 176 -13.43 4.57 38.53
N PHE A 177 -12.39 3.96 37.93
CA PHE A 177 -11.08 4.58 37.75
C PHE A 177 -11.16 5.85 36.92
N VAL A 178 -11.92 5.81 35.83
CA VAL A 178 -12.09 6.96 34.94
C VAL A 178 -12.92 8.06 35.59
N ARG A 179 -14.13 7.74 36.07
CA ARG A 179 -15.10 8.76 36.49
C ARG A 179 -14.86 9.27 37.90
N THR A 180 -14.61 8.36 38.83
CA THR A 180 -14.51 8.70 40.25
C THR A 180 -13.08 9.08 40.60
N LEU A 181 -12.11 8.25 40.21
CA LEU A 181 -10.70 8.48 40.55
C LEU A 181 -10.04 9.52 39.63
N GLY A 182 -10.57 9.72 38.42
CA GLY A 182 -10.07 10.70 37.47
C GLY A 182 -8.87 10.22 36.66
N MET A 183 -8.57 8.92 36.65
CA MET A 183 -7.44 8.36 35.91
C MET A 183 -7.51 8.72 34.42
N HIS A 184 -6.36 9.07 33.83
CA HIS A 184 -6.31 9.54 32.45
C HIS A 184 -6.63 8.43 31.45
N ARG A 185 -6.13 7.22 31.71
CA ARG A 185 -6.38 6.03 30.90
C ARG A 185 -6.51 4.78 31.78
N VAL A 186 -7.29 3.79 31.32
CA VAL A 186 -7.47 2.52 32.01
C VAL A 186 -7.50 1.37 31.03
N TYR A 187 -6.94 0.22 31.41
CA TYR A 187 -6.98 -1.00 30.63
C TYR A 187 -8.42 -1.46 30.38
N ASN A 188 -8.70 -1.95 29.17
CA ASN A 188 -9.99 -2.51 28.79
C ASN A 188 -9.82 -3.99 28.40
N SER A 189 -9.76 -4.87 29.40
CA SER A 189 -9.61 -6.32 29.15
C SER A 189 -10.84 -6.93 28.47
N ALA A 190 -12.02 -6.29 28.61
CA ALA A 190 -13.23 -6.72 27.92
C ALA A 190 -13.06 -6.71 26.39
N PHE A 191 -12.27 -5.79 25.83
CA PHE A 191 -11.93 -5.78 24.40
C PHE A 191 -11.31 -7.12 23.98
N MET A 192 -10.25 -7.54 24.67
CA MET A 192 -9.53 -8.76 24.33
C MET A 192 -10.40 -10.01 24.55
N HIS A 193 -10.98 -10.19 25.75
CA HIS A 193 -11.70 -11.41 26.09
C HIS A 193 -12.98 -11.59 25.27
N MET A 194 -13.79 -10.54 25.12
CA MET A 194 -15.07 -10.65 24.41
C MET A 194 -14.86 -10.87 22.91
N LEU A 195 -13.89 -10.19 22.28
CA LEU A 195 -13.61 -10.39 20.85
C LEU A 195 -12.96 -11.74 20.57
N LYS A 196 -12.08 -12.22 21.45
CA LYS A 196 -11.52 -13.57 21.37
C LYS A 196 -12.62 -14.63 21.41
N ASN A 197 -13.51 -14.52 22.41
CA ASN A 197 -14.58 -15.48 22.65
C ASN A 197 -15.83 -15.26 21.77
N GLU A 198 -15.80 -14.28 20.85
CA GLU A 198 -16.93 -13.91 19.97
C GLU A 198 -18.20 -13.53 20.75
N GLU A 199 -18.04 -12.97 21.94
CA GLU A 199 -19.13 -12.38 22.73
C GLU A 199 -19.48 -10.98 22.19
N ASN A 200 -19.75 -10.90 20.88
CA ASN A 200 -19.86 -9.66 20.13
C ASN A 200 -21.00 -8.76 20.63
N GLU A 201 -22.15 -9.36 20.94
CA GLU A 201 -23.31 -8.69 21.56
C GLU A 201 -22.91 -8.00 22.88
N LYS A 202 -22.20 -8.71 23.78
CA LYS A 202 -21.76 -8.14 25.06
C LYS A 202 -20.79 -6.97 24.88
N TYR A 203 -19.87 -7.09 23.92
CA TYR A 203 -18.90 -6.02 23.65
C TYR A 203 -19.58 -4.80 23.01
N ARG A 204 -20.54 -5.03 22.12
CA ARG A 204 -21.33 -3.96 21.52
C ARG A 204 -22.17 -3.26 22.58
N ASP A 205 -22.85 -4.00 23.44
CA ASP A 205 -23.60 -3.47 24.58
C ASP A 205 -22.71 -2.62 25.49
N LEU A 206 -21.48 -3.05 25.76
CA LEU A 206 -20.53 -2.26 26.55
C LEU A 206 -20.26 -0.90 25.89
N ILE A 207 -20.03 -0.86 24.58
CA ILE A 207 -19.80 0.38 23.83
C ILE A 207 -21.05 1.26 23.81
N THR A 208 -22.20 0.72 23.43
CA THR A 208 -23.45 1.50 23.28
C THR A 208 -23.93 2.05 24.62
N ASN A 209 -23.92 1.26 25.69
CA ASN A 209 -24.22 1.73 27.04
C ASN A 209 -23.25 2.84 27.50
N THR A 210 -21.97 2.73 27.13
CA THR A 210 -20.98 3.79 27.42
C THR A 210 -21.31 5.08 26.66
N LEU A 211 -21.69 4.99 25.39
CA LEU A 211 -22.07 6.14 24.56
C LEU A 211 -23.38 6.81 25.04
N GLU A 212 -24.36 6.03 25.49
CA GLU A 212 -25.62 6.59 26.03
C GLU A 212 -25.42 7.25 27.40
N PHE A 213 -24.46 6.77 28.18
CA PHE A 213 -24.22 7.25 29.54
C PHE A 213 -23.18 8.39 29.62
N GLU A 214 -21.97 8.20 29.10
CA GLU A 214 -20.90 9.21 29.07
C GLU A 214 -19.82 8.82 28.02
N PRO A 215 -19.94 9.32 26.77
CA PRO A 215 -19.04 8.96 25.68
C PRO A 215 -17.55 9.21 25.96
N GLU A 216 -17.23 10.22 26.77
CA GLU A 216 -15.86 10.60 27.12
C GLU A 216 -15.07 9.49 27.83
N ILE A 217 -15.74 8.45 28.33
CA ILE A 217 -15.10 7.27 28.91
C ILE A 217 -14.40 6.44 27.82
N LEU A 218 -15.00 6.31 26.63
CA LEU A 218 -14.49 5.43 25.57
C LEU A 218 -13.08 5.81 25.14
N LYS A 219 -12.79 7.12 25.04
CA LYS A 219 -11.44 7.62 24.68
C LYS A 219 -10.39 7.46 25.79
N ARG A 220 -10.80 7.00 26.97
CA ARG A 220 -9.91 6.72 28.09
C ARG A 220 -9.51 5.25 28.18
N TYR A 221 -10.13 4.37 27.38
CA TYR A 221 -9.73 2.98 27.34
C TYR A 221 -8.40 2.78 26.63
N VAL A 222 -7.64 1.83 27.16
CA VAL A 222 -6.47 1.24 26.53
C VAL A 222 -6.90 -0.13 26.01
N ASN A 223 -7.07 -0.25 24.71
CA ASN A 223 -7.45 -1.51 24.06
C ASN A 223 -6.16 -2.25 23.66
N PHE A 224 -6.11 -3.55 23.95
CA PHE A 224 -4.96 -4.41 23.66
C PHE A 224 -5.44 -5.82 23.30
N MET A 225 -4.65 -6.54 22.51
CA MET A 225 -4.91 -7.94 22.16
C MET A 225 -4.18 -8.94 23.07
N SER A 226 -3.16 -8.48 23.78
CA SER A 226 -2.47 -9.22 24.82
C SER A 226 -1.71 -8.24 25.72
N ASN A 227 -1.33 -8.69 26.90
CA ASN A 227 -0.44 -8.01 27.82
C ASN A 227 0.52 -9.07 28.44
N PRO A 228 1.50 -8.69 29.27
CA PRO A 228 2.44 -9.65 29.86
C PRO A 228 1.79 -10.74 30.74
N ASP A 229 0.60 -10.48 31.29
CA ASP A 229 -0.12 -11.41 32.16
C ASP A 229 -1.02 -12.39 31.38
N GLU A 230 -1.28 -12.11 30.11
CA GLU A 230 -2.13 -12.91 29.21
C GLU A 230 -1.30 -13.74 28.21
N GLU A 231 -1.93 -14.72 27.56
CA GLU A 231 -1.29 -15.40 26.43
C GLU A 231 -1.01 -14.42 25.27
N THR A 232 0.02 -14.71 24.46
CA THR A 232 0.38 -13.84 23.34
C THR A 232 -0.76 -13.69 22.34
N ALA A 233 -0.81 -12.56 21.63
CA ALA A 233 -1.91 -12.27 20.69
C ALA A 233 -2.10 -13.39 19.65
N ILE A 234 -1.03 -13.98 19.13
CA ILE A 234 -1.12 -15.09 18.16
C ILE A 234 -1.67 -16.38 18.77
N ARG A 235 -1.40 -16.67 20.05
CA ARG A 235 -2.00 -17.84 20.73
C ARG A 235 -3.48 -17.63 21.01
N GLN A 236 -3.91 -16.39 21.11
CA GLN A 236 -5.29 -16.04 21.40
C GLN A 236 -6.16 -15.90 20.15
N PHE A 237 -5.61 -15.35 19.06
CA PHE A 237 -6.35 -14.98 17.84
C PHE A 237 -5.86 -15.68 16.56
N ASP A 238 -4.87 -16.56 16.68
CA ASP A 238 -4.15 -17.18 15.55
C ASP A 238 -3.44 -16.10 14.68
N THR A 239 -2.97 -16.47 13.49
CA THR A 239 -2.31 -15.56 12.53
C THR A 239 -3.23 -15.14 11.39
N GLY A 240 -4.51 -15.52 11.43
CA GLY A 240 -5.47 -15.33 10.34
C GLY A 240 -6.22 -13.99 10.36
N ASP A 241 -7.32 -13.92 9.61
CA ASP A 241 -8.09 -12.68 9.45
C ASP A 241 -8.74 -12.18 10.73
N LYS A 242 -9.06 -13.08 11.68
CA LYS A 242 -9.57 -12.70 13.00
C LYS A 242 -8.57 -11.81 13.75
N TYR A 243 -7.29 -12.19 13.76
CA TYR A 243 -6.22 -11.40 14.38
C TYR A 243 -6.16 -9.99 13.78
N PHE A 244 -6.12 -9.88 12.45
CA PHE A 244 -6.01 -8.57 11.80
C PHE A 244 -7.28 -7.74 11.91
N GLY A 245 -8.45 -8.37 11.92
CA GLY A 245 -9.73 -7.69 12.14
C GLY A 245 -9.85 -7.08 13.53
N VAL A 246 -9.44 -7.82 14.57
CA VAL A 246 -9.37 -7.30 15.94
C VAL A 246 -8.28 -6.22 16.06
N CYS A 247 -7.13 -6.39 15.41
CA CYS A 247 -6.07 -5.37 15.39
C CYS A 247 -6.53 -4.07 14.68
N MET A 248 -7.30 -4.19 13.60
CA MET A 248 -7.94 -3.06 12.92
C MET A 248 -8.95 -2.37 13.82
N LEU A 249 -9.81 -3.13 14.51
CA LEU A 249 -10.76 -2.59 15.48
C LEU A 249 -10.03 -1.85 16.62
N MET A 250 -8.95 -2.44 17.16
CA MET A 250 -8.11 -1.81 18.19
C MET A 250 -7.55 -0.46 17.72
N ASN A 251 -7.11 -0.37 16.47
CA ASN A 251 -6.55 0.85 15.86
C ASN A 251 -7.59 1.86 15.39
N THR A 252 -8.87 1.52 15.34
CA THR A 252 -9.93 2.39 14.80
C THR A 252 -11.01 2.75 15.82
N LEU A 253 -11.00 2.13 17.01
CA LEU A 253 -11.79 2.60 18.15
C LEU A 253 -11.18 3.85 18.81
N PRO A 254 -12.00 4.67 19.49
CA PRO A 254 -11.51 5.73 20.37
C PRO A 254 -10.65 5.19 21.51
N GLY A 255 -9.70 6.00 21.97
CA GLY A 255 -8.79 5.65 23.05
C GLY A 255 -7.38 5.31 22.58
N LEU A 256 -6.67 4.50 23.35
CA LEU A 256 -5.26 4.17 23.12
C LEU A 256 -5.14 2.70 22.69
N PRO A 257 -4.71 2.39 21.45
CA PRO A 257 -4.27 1.05 21.10
C PRO A 257 -2.92 0.77 21.75
N MET A 258 -2.75 -0.43 22.31
CA MET A 258 -1.47 -0.88 22.88
C MET A 258 -1.10 -2.23 22.27
N PHE A 259 0.07 -2.28 21.63
CA PHE A 259 0.65 -3.50 21.08
C PHE A 259 1.57 -4.13 22.12
N ALA A 260 1.44 -5.45 22.30
CA ALA A 260 2.34 -6.19 23.18
C ALA A 260 3.69 -6.45 22.49
N HIS A 261 4.71 -6.74 23.29
CA HIS A 261 6.00 -7.21 22.78
C HIS A 261 5.81 -8.47 21.92
N GLY A 262 6.47 -8.53 20.77
CA GLY A 262 6.41 -9.68 19.86
C GLY A 262 5.11 -9.83 19.09
N GLN A 263 4.13 -8.92 19.25
CA GLN A 263 2.84 -9.02 18.59
C GLN A 263 2.96 -8.85 17.06
N ILE A 264 3.82 -7.93 16.60
CA ILE A 264 4.02 -7.65 15.17
C ILE A 264 4.83 -8.79 14.53
N GLU A 265 5.86 -9.25 15.23
CA GLU A 265 6.77 -10.31 14.82
C GLU A 265 6.12 -11.71 14.87
N GLY A 266 5.07 -11.87 15.67
CA GLY A 266 4.36 -13.13 15.85
C GLY A 266 5.03 -14.09 16.84
N TYR A 267 5.60 -13.56 17.93
CA TYR A 267 6.21 -14.39 18.98
C TYR A 267 5.15 -15.10 19.81
N SER A 268 5.43 -16.37 20.12
CA SER A 268 4.56 -17.26 20.87
C SER A 268 4.98 -17.40 22.34
N GLU A 269 6.21 -17.03 22.69
CA GLU A 269 6.68 -17.01 24.07
C GLU A 269 5.99 -15.89 24.86
N LYS A 270 5.35 -16.25 25.98
CA LYS A 270 4.82 -15.31 26.93
C LYS A 270 5.94 -14.91 27.90
N TYR A 271 6.21 -13.62 28.01
CA TYR A 271 7.23 -13.08 28.92
C TYR A 271 6.58 -12.53 30.19
N GLY A 272 6.50 -13.36 31.22
CA GLY A 272 6.09 -12.96 32.57
C GLY A 272 7.27 -12.47 33.44
N MET A 273 6.97 -12.01 34.65
CA MET A 273 7.98 -11.52 35.62
C MET A 273 8.99 -12.59 36.06
N GLU A 274 8.67 -13.87 35.86
CA GLU A 274 9.50 -15.02 36.19
C GLU A 274 10.64 -15.29 35.17
N TYR A 275 10.67 -14.59 34.03
CA TYR A 275 11.64 -14.81 32.96
C TYR A 275 12.86 -13.92 33.12
N GLN A 276 14.06 -14.51 33.15
CA GLN A 276 15.33 -13.77 33.15
C GLN A 276 15.92 -13.58 31.74
N ARG A 277 15.46 -14.38 30.78
CA ARG A 277 15.84 -14.37 29.37
C ARG A 277 14.78 -15.12 28.56
N ALA A 278 14.75 -14.92 27.25
CA ALA A 278 13.99 -15.77 26.34
C ALA A 278 14.49 -17.22 26.40
N TYR A 279 13.57 -18.17 26.44
CA TYR A 279 13.89 -19.60 26.35
C TYR A 279 13.79 -20.11 24.92
N TYR A 280 12.99 -19.46 24.06
CA TYR A 280 12.88 -19.78 22.65
C TYR A 280 13.69 -18.80 21.80
N ASN A 281 14.29 -19.34 20.73
CA ASN A 281 14.91 -18.54 19.69
C ASN A 281 13.90 -18.36 18.55
N GLU A 282 12.92 -17.49 18.77
CA GLU A 282 11.89 -17.16 17.78
C GLU A 282 12.43 -16.13 16.79
N GLU A 283 12.20 -16.37 15.50
CA GLU A 283 12.49 -15.41 14.43
C GLU A 283 11.18 -14.73 14.01
N PRO A 284 11.20 -13.43 13.63
CA PRO A 284 10.00 -12.76 13.14
C PRO A 284 9.38 -13.47 11.94
N ASN A 285 8.07 -13.60 11.91
CA ASN A 285 7.33 -14.10 10.76
C ASN A 285 7.20 -12.99 9.70
N PRO A 286 7.89 -13.08 8.53
CA PRO A 286 7.92 -11.99 7.55
C PRO A 286 6.53 -11.63 7.02
N TRP A 287 5.67 -12.62 6.80
CA TRP A 287 4.31 -12.38 6.29
C TRP A 287 3.45 -11.60 7.29
N LEU A 288 3.57 -11.88 8.59
CA LEU A 288 2.86 -11.11 9.62
C LEU A 288 3.36 -9.67 9.65
N VAL A 289 4.67 -9.45 9.62
CA VAL A 289 5.27 -8.11 9.61
C VAL A 289 4.82 -7.32 8.38
N GLU A 290 4.97 -7.90 7.19
CA GLU A 290 4.54 -7.26 5.92
C GLU A 290 3.04 -6.92 5.92
N LYS A 291 2.18 -7.80 6.44
CA LYS A 291 0.74 -7.53 6.53
C LYS A 291 0.42 -6.42 7.55
N HIS A 292 1.15 -6.33 8.67
CA HIS A 292 1.03 -5.17 9.59
C HIS A 292 1.47 -3.87 8.92
N GLU A 293 2.59 -3.88 8.21
CA GLU A 293 3.11 -2.73 7.48
C GLU A 293 2.13 -2.23 6.42
N LYS A 294 1.51 -3.15 5.68
CA LYS A 294 0.55 -2.82 4.62
C LYS A 294 -0.80 -2.37 5.17
N GLU A 295 -1.34 -3.07 6.17
CA GLU A 295 -2.75 -2.93 6.57
C GLU A 295 -2.94 -2.15 7.88
N ILE A 296 -2.07 -2.29 8.86
CA ILE A 296 -2.26 -1.69 10.19
C ILE A 296 -1.53 -0.35 10.33
N PHE A 297 -0.24 -0.30 9.96
CA PHE A 297 0.58 0.89 10.20
C PHE A 297 0.07 2.16 9.52
N PRO A 298 -0.48 2.15 8.29
CA PRO A 298 -1.06 3.36 7.69
C PRO A 298 -2.23 3.91 8.52
N VAL A 299 -3.03 3.02 9.13
CA VAL A 299 -4.12 3.38 10.04
C VAL A 299 -3.57 3.94 11.34
N THR A 300 -2.50 3.34 11.87
CA THR A 300 -1.81 3.83 13.07
C THR A 300 -1.25 5.26 12.87
N HIS A 301 -0.70 5.58 11.70
CA HIS A 301 -0.23 6.94 11.39
C HIS A 301 -1.39 7.96 11.34
N LYS A 302 -2.61 7.50 11.00
CA LYS A 302 -3.83 8.32 11.00
C LYS A 302 -4.66 8.19 12.29
N ARG A 303 -4.06 7.80 13.42
CA ARG A 303 -4.78 7.66 14.71
C ARG A 303 -5.52 8.91 15.15
N TYR A 304 -5.08 10.11 14.75
CA TYR A 304 -5.79 11.35 15.02
C TYR A 304 -7.25 11.34 14.51
N LEU A 305 -7.54 10.58 13.45
CA LEU A 305 -8.88 10.43 12.87
C LEU A 305 -9.84 9.63 13.76
N PHE A 306 -9.30 8.73 14.59
CA PHE A 306 -10.12 7.78 15.36
C PHE A 306 -9.98 7.91 16.88
N SER A 307 -9.01 8.69 17.39
CA SER A 307 -8.70 8.74 18.83
C SER A 307 -9.79 9.39 19.69
N GLU A 308 -10.58 10.29 19.12
CA GLU A 308 -11.62 11.04 19.82
C GLU A 308 -13.03 10.44 19.63
N VAL A 309 -13.91 10.70 20.60
CA VAL A 309 -15.30 10.19 20.60
C VAL A 309 -16.32 11.17 20.01
N TYR A 310 -15.95 12.43 19.80
CA TYR A 310 -16.88 13.48 19.39
C TYR A 310 -17.62 13.15 18.08
N HIS A 311 -16.89 12.71 17.05
CA HIS A 311 -17.45 12.28 15.77
C HIS A 311 -17.59 10.75 15.65
N PHE A 312 -17.27 9.99 16.70
CA PHE A 312 -17.46 8.55 16.72
C PHE A 312 -18.94 8.20 16.80
N ASN A 313 -19.44 7.39 15.87
CA ASN A 313 -20.81 6.87 15.91
C ASN A 313 -20.78 5.40 15.50
N ILE A 314 -21.35 4.52 16.33
CA ILE A 314 -21.54 3.10 16.02
C ILE A 314 -22.96 2.90 15.48
N PHE A 315 -23.11 2.03 14.48
CA PHE A 315 -24.34 1.82 13.73
C PHE A 315 -24.94 0.45 14.01
N ASP A 316 -26.26 0.37 13.85
CA ASP A 316 -26.95 -0.91 13.79
C ASP A 316 -26.75 -1.50 12.39
N TYR A 317 -26.09 -2.66 12.31
CA TYR A 317 -25.98 -3.41 11.05
C TYR A 317 -27.20 -4.29 10.90
N ILE A 318 -28.10 -3.91 10.00
CA ILE A 318 -29.40 -4.55 9.82
C ILE A 318 -29.32 -5.61 8.72
N ASP A 319 -29.66 -6.85 9.06
CA ASP A 319 -29.70 -7.97 8.13
C ASP A 319 -30.91 -7.91 7.17
N GLY A 320 -30.99 -8.88 6.25
CA GLY A 320 -32.11 -8.98 5.30
C GLY A 320 -33.49 -9.25 5.94
N TYR A 321 -33.55 -9.61 7.22
CA TYR A 321 -34.77 -9.85 7.99
C TYR A 321 -35.17 -8.66 8.87
N GLY A 322 -34.34 -7.61 8.93
CA GLY A 322 -34.59 -6.43 9.76
C GLY A 322 -34.05 -6.54 11.18
N ASN A 323 -33.26 -7.58 11.51
CA ASN A 323 -32.64 -7.75 12.82
C ASN A 323 -31.26 -7.09 12.85
N ILE A 324 -30.83 -6.66 14.04
CA ILE A 324 -29.45 -6.20 14.27
C ILE A 324 -28.55 -7.43 14.29
N ASN A 325 -27.54 -7.45 13.43
CA ASN A 325 -26.48 -8.46 13.48
C ASN A 325 -25.35 -7.97 14.38
N GLU A 326 -25.37 -8.44 15.63
CA GLU A 326 -24.41 -8.11 16.68
C GLU A 326 -22.96 -8.50 16.35
N ASN A 327 -22.75 -9.37 15.36
CA ASN A 327 -21.41 -9.79 14.94
C ASN A 327 -20.67 -8.75 14.10
N VAL A 328 -21.39 -7.78 13.53
CA VAL A 328 -20.81 -6.76 12.66
C VAL A 328 -20.68 -5.44 13.41
N PHE A 329 -19.44 -5.06 13.68
CA PHE A 329 -19.10 -3.74 14.17
C PHE A 329 -19.03 -2.76 13.00
N ALA A 330 -19.92 -1.78 12.98
CA ALA A 330 -19.95 -0.73 11.97
C ALA A 330 -19.91 0.64 12.64
N PHE A 331 -18.91 1.47 12.33
CA PHE A 331 -18.80 2.80 12.93
C PHE A 331 -18.09 3.78 12.03
N THR A 332 -18.34 5.06 12.27
CA THR A 332 -17.69 6.16 11.58
C THR A 332 -16.92 7.02 12.56
N ASN A 333 -15.88 7.68 12.06
CA ASN A 333 -15.25 8.80 12.74
C ASN A 333 -14.83 9.87 11.72
N ARG A 334 -14.58 11.08 12.22
CA ARG A 334 -14.24 12.23 11.39
C ARG A 334 -13.27 13.15 12.10
N PHE A 335 -12.34 13.69 11.34
CA PHE A 335 -11.45 14.74 11.81
C PHE A 335 -11.31 15.78 10.69
N ARG A 336 -11.78 17.00 10.95
CA ARG A 336 -11.91 18.05 9.92
C ARG A 336 -12.75 17.52 8.74
N GLU A 337 -12.18 17.51 7.54
CA GLU A 337 -12.83 17.01 6.33
C GLU A 337 -12.58 15.51 6.08
N GLU A 338 -11.61 14.90 6.77
CA GLU A 338 -11.33 13.47 6.64
C GLU A 338 -12.39 12.65 7.35
N ARG A 339 -12.92 11.65 6.63
CA ARG A 339 -14.03 10.79 7.04
C ARG A 339 -13.58 9.34 6.95
N ALA A 340 -14.01 8.52 7.89
CA ALA A 340 -13.79 7.07 7.84
C ALA A 340 -15.06 6.32 8.21
N LEU A 341 -15.28 5.20 7.52
CA LEU A 341 -16.27 4.17 7.83
C LEU A 341 -15.54 2.84 7.98
N VAL A 342 -15.70 2.20 9.13
CA VAL A 342 -15.13 0.89 9.45
C VAL A 342 -16.25 -0.11 9.56
N LEU A 343 -16.06 -1.27 8.94
CA LEU A 343 -16.92 -2.43 9.05
C LEU A 343 -16.05 -3.63 9.43
N TYR A 344 -16.48 -4.44 10.39
CA TYR A 344 -15.79 -5.66 10.77
C TYR A 344 -16.77 -6.73 11.24
N ASN A 345 -16.70 -7.91 10.64
CA ASN A 345 -17.46 -9.09 11.05
C ASN A 345 -16.61 -9.97 11.97
N ASN A 346 -16.81 -9.93 13.29
CA ASN A 346 -16.04 -10.78 14.23
C ASN A 346 -16.67 -12.17 14.40
N LYS A 347 -17.00 -12.81 13.27
CA LYS A 347 -17.63 -14.13 13.22
C LYS A 347 -17.23 -14.83 11.93
N TYR A 348 -17.21 -16.16 11.91
CA TYR A 348 -16.87 -16.95 10.73
C TYR A 348 -17.98 -16.94 9.65
N GLU A 349 -19.24 -16.83 10.05
CA GLU A 349 -20.37 -16.77 9.12
C GLU A 349 -20.36 -15.47 8.31
N GLN A 350 -20.76 -15.55 7.03
CA GLN A 350 -20.93 -14.37 6.18
C GLN A 350 -22.08 -13.49 6.70
N ALA A 351 -21.85 -12.19 6.76
CA ALA A 351 -22.84 -11.19 7.09
C ALA A 351 -23.25 -10.41 5.83
N ARG A 352 -24.56 -10.19 5.66
CA ARG A 352 -25.13 -9.38 4.59
C ARG A 352 -26.17 -8.44 5.17
N GLY A 353 -26.09 -7.17 4.84
CA GLY A 353 -26.89 -6.17 5.53
C GLY A 353 -26.50 -4.74 5.22
N ARG A 354 -27.14 -3.81 5.92
CA ARG A 354 -26.98 -2.38 5.68
C ARG A 354 -26.89 -1.62 6.99
N ILE A 355 -26.21 -0.48 6.93
CA ILE A 355 -26.15 0.48 8.02
C ILE A 355 -26.86 1.77 7.61
N HIS A 356 -27.67 2.33 8.50
CA HIS A 356 -28.36 3.59 8.24
C HIS A 356 -28.32 4.49 9.48
N PHE A 357 -28.79 4.01 10.63
CA PHE A 357 -28.89 4.82 11.85
C PHE A 357 -27.89 4.35 12.91
N SER A 358 -27.36 5.31 13.67
CA SER A 358 -26.47 5.04 14.79
C SER A 358 -27.23 4.51 15.99
N ALA A 359 -26.55 3.75 16.85
CA ALA A 359 -26.96 3.62 18.23
C ALA A 359 -27.03 5.01 18.90
N PRO A 360 -27.88 5.21 19.92
CA PRO A 360 -27.98 6.50 20.59
C PRO A 360 -26.66 6.89 21.27
N LYS A 361 -26.27 8.16 21.14
CA LYS A 361 -25.07 8.72 21.79
C LYS A 361 -25.43 10.00 22.54
N LEU A 362 -25.02 10.10 23.80
CA LEU A 362 -25.24 11.28 24.61
C LEU A 362 -24.51 12.49 24.02
N THR A 363 -25.27 13.47 23.57
CA THR A 363 -24.72 14.68 22.93
C THR A 363 -25.27 15.93 23.61
N TYR A 364 -24.54 17.04 23.53
CA TYR A 364 -25.01 18.32 24.01
C TYR A 364 -25.90 18.99 22.96
N THR A 365 -27.20 19.05 23.23
CA THR A 365 -28.16 19.84 22.44
C THR A 365 -28.44 21.15 23.18
N GLY A 366 -27.70 22.21 22.84
CA GLY A 366 -27.74 23.48 23.57
C GLY A 366 -27.14 23.35 24.98
N LYS A 367 -27.96 23.45 26.03
CA LYS A 367 -27.54 23.30 27.44
C LYS A 367 -27.89 21.96 28.07
N LYS A 368 -28.61 21.08 27.36
CA LYS A 368 -29.09 19.79 27.88
C LYS A 368 -28.32 18.65 27.23
N LYS A 369 -27.98 17.61 28.01
CA LYS A 369 -27.47 16.34 27.50
C LYS A 369 -28.65 15.42 27.19
N GLU A 370 -28.72 14.89 25.98
CA GLU A 370 -29.71 13.87 25.61
C GLU A 370 -29.12 12.87 24.61
N PRO A 371 -29.55 11.59 24.64
CA PRO A 371 -29.14 10.61 23.64
C PRO A 371 -29.70 10.98 22.26
N VAL A 372 -28.83 11.07 21.26
CA VAL A 372 -29.18 11.39 19.88
C VAL A 372 -28.75 10.25 18.97
N THR A 373 -29.64 9.85 18.07
CA THR A 373 -29.36 8.95 16.94
C THR A 373 -29.18 9.79 15.68
N VAL A 374 -28.16 9.47 14.88
CA VAL A 374 -27.85 10.16 13.62
C VAL A 374 -27.87 9.19 12.45
N SER A 375 -28.19 9.68 11.25
CA SER A 375 -28.03 8.88 10.03
C SER A 375 -26.55 8.79 9.62
N LEU A 376 -26.22 7.80 8.80
CA LEU A 376 -24.87 7.63 8.24
C LEU A 376 -24.43 8.89 7.47
N ALA A 377 -25.34 9.47 6.69
CA ALA A 377 -25.08 10.70 5.96
C ALA A 377 -24.76 11.87 6.90
N GLN A 378 -25.50 12.03 8.00
CA GLN A 378 -25.21 13.05 9.01
C GLN A 378 -23.86 12.83 9.69
N ALA A 379 -23.54 11.59 10.07
CA ALA A 379 -22.28 11.25 10.75
C ALA A 379 -21.05 11.53 9.86
N LEU A 380 -21.15 11.22 8.55
CA LEU A 380 -20.10 11.47 7.56
C LEU A 380 -20.14 12.88 6.95
N ASN A 381 -21.12 13.72 7.34
CA ASN A 381 -21.35 15.04 6.74
C ASN A 381 -21.51 14.98 5.20
N ILE A 382 -22.37 14.09 4.75
CA ILE A 382 -22.73 13.84 3.35
C ILE A 382 -23.99 14.64 3.00
N LYS A 383 -23.95 15.34 1.86
CA LYS A 383 -25.07 16.11 1.32
C LYS A 383 -25.97 15.19 0.48
N GLY A 384 -27.27 15.22 0.75
CA GLY A 384 -28.28 14.40 0.06
C GLY A 384 -28.75 14.97 -1.28
N ASP A 385 -27.84 15.42 -2.13
CA ASP A 385 -28.16 15.97 -3.46
C ASP A 385 -27.93 14.91 -4.56
N ASP A 386 -28.77 14.93 -5.61
CA ASP A 386 -28.67 14.03 -6.76
C ASP A 386 -27.47 14.30 -7.67
N ARG A 387 -26.97 15.54 -7.66
CA ARG A 387 -25.78 15.97 -8.42
C ARG A 387 -24.49 15.87 -7.63
N ILE A 388 -24.56 15.48 -6.36
CA ILE A 388 -23.37 15.30 -5.52
C ILE A 388 -23.05 13.82 -5.43
N PHE A 389 -21.84 13.46 -5.81
CA PHE A 389 -21.27 12.14 -5.69
C PHE A 389 -20.16 12.15 -4.65
N TYR A 390 -19.93 10.99 -4.05
CA TYR A 390 -18.81 10.75 -3.14
C TYR A 390 -17.95 9.63 -3.70
N ALA A 391 -16.71 9.95 -4.02
CA ALA A 391 -15.67 8.98 -4.31
C ALA A 391 -14.91 8.68 -3.00
N PHE A 392 -14.70 7.42 -2.66
CA PHE A 392 -13.97 7.03 -1.46
C PHE A 392 -13.20 5.74 -1.71
N ARG A 393 -12.10 5.55 -0.97
CA ARG A 393 -11.18 4.43 -1.15
C ARG A 393 -11.34 3.40 -0.05
N GLU A 394 -11.34 2.13 -0.43
CA GLU A 394 -11.21 1.02 0.51
C GLU A 394 -9.73 0.72 0.75
N HIS A 395 -9.34 0.66 2.02
CA HIS A 395 -7.94 0.63 2.46
C HIS A 395 -7.17 -0.60 1.98
N ILE A 396 -7.78 -1.79 2.03
CA ILE A 396 -7.06 -3.06 1.78
C ILE A 396 -6.85 -3.33 0.29
N SER A 397 -7.91 -3.17 -0.50
CA SER A 397 -7.90 -3.36 -1.96
C SER A 397 -7.34 -2.16 -2.72
N GLY A 398 -7.36 -0.97 -2.12
CA GLY A 398 -7.00 0.28 -2.77
C GLY A 398 -8.04 0.77 -3.80
N LEU A 399 -9.15 0.05 -3.95
CA LEU A 399 -10.19 0.39 -4.92
C LEU A 399 -11.00 1.60 -4.44
N GLU A 400 -11.34 2.46 -5.39
CA GLU A 400 -12.26 3.57 -5.23
C GLU A 400 -13.68 3.17 -5.63
N TYR A 401 -14.64 3.68 -4.87
CA TYR A 401 -16.07 3.48 -5.08
C TYR A 401 -16.73 4.83 -5.29
N LEU A 402 -17.75 4.89 -6.14
CA LEU A 402 -18.53 6.09 -6.40
C LEU A 402 -19.98 5.85 -5.96
N LYS A 403 -20.50 6.71 -5.09
CA LYS A 403 -21.89 6.67 -4.61
C LYS A 403 -22.56 8.03 -4.72
N LYS A 404 -23.86 8.05 -4.97
CA LYS A 404 -24.67 9.27 -4.94
C LYS A 404 -24.92 9.71 -3.50
N GLY A 405 -24.81 11.01 -3.23
CA GLY A 405 -25.08 11.59 -1.91
C GLY A 405 -26.52 11.32 -1.45
N ARG A 406 -27.49 11.45 -2.37
CA ARG A 406 -28.89 11.10 -2.10
C ARG A 406 -29.09 9.63 -1.72
N GLU A 407 -28.41 8.70 -2.37
CA GLU A 407 -28.54 7.25 -2.08
C GLU A 407 -28.08 6.94 -0.65
N ILE A 408 -26.95 7.51 -0.22
CA ILE A 408 -26.44 7.32 1.15
C ILE A 408 -27.41 7.93 2.17
N HIS A 409 -28.06 9.04 1.83
CA HIS A 409 -29.00 9.73 2.70
C HIS A 409 -30.35 9.01 2.85
N GLU A 410 -30.85 8.37 1.79
CA GLU A 410 -32.15 7.67 1.78
C GLU A 410 -32.04 6.21 2.20
N ASN A 411 -30.97 5.51 1.79
CA ASN A 411 -30.85 4.06 1.91
C ASN A 411 -29.75 3.61 2.89
N GLY A 412 -28.88 4.52 3.31
CA GLY A 412 -27.68 4.20 4.09
C GLY A 412 -26.59 3.56 3.23
N PHE A 413 -25.88 2.59 3.77
CA PHE A 413 -24.80 1.87 3.08
C PHE A 413 -24.97 0.37 3.23
N HIS A 414 -25.08 -0.33 2.10
CA HIS A 414 -25.18 -1.78 2.03
C HIS A 414 -23.81 -2.38 1.73
N TRP A 415 -23.42 -3.39 2.49
CA TRP A 415 -22.15 -4.09 2.30
C TRP A 415 -22.18 -5.49 2.86
N ASP A 416 -21.62 -6.44 2.11
CA ASP A 416 -21.51 -7.85 2.51
C ASP A 416 -20.08 -8.14 3.00
N LEU A 417 -19.95 -8.87 4.10
CA LEU A 417 -18.68 -9.23 4.72
C LEU A 417 -18.60 -10.76 4.87
N ASN A 418 -17.52 -11.35 4.40
CA ASN A 418 -17.17 -12.73 4.71
C ASN A 418 -16.78 -12.88 6.19
N GLY A 419 -16.51 -14.12 6.60
CA GLY A 419 -16.08 -14.41 7.97
C GLY A 419 -14.78 -13.69 8.32
N PHE A 420 -14.74 -13.02 9.47
CA PHE A 420 -13.59 -12.24 9.94
C PHE A 420 -13.13 -11.11 9.01
N GLU A 421 -13.93 -10.76 7.99
CA GLU A 421 -13.61 -9.70 7.05
C GLU A 421 -13.80 -8.32 7.70
N TYR A 422 -12.83 -7.43 7.44
CA TYR A 422 -12.89 -6.01 7.80
C TYR A 422 -12.70 -5.15 6.56
N ARG A 423 -13.34 -3.98 6.57
CA ARG A 423 -13.23 -2.94 5.55
C ARG A 423 -13.09 -1.59 6.22
N LEU A 424 -12.14 -0.80 5.73
CA LEU A 424 -12.00 0.60 6.08
C LEU A 424 -12.16 1.43 4.81
N PHE A 425 -13.24 2.19 4.75
CA PHE A 425 -13.46 3.19 3.72
C PHE A 425 -13.05 4.56 4.25
N TRP A 426 -12.22 5.27 3.50
CA TRP A 426 -11.75 6.61 3.86
C TRP A 426 -11.45 7.43 2.60
N GLU A 427 -10.84 8.61 2.78
CA GLU A 427 -10.47 9.50 1.66
C GLU A 427 -11.69 9.90 0.81
N PHE A 428 -12.81 10.16 1.49
CA PHE A 428 -14.04 10.63 0.87
C PHE A 428 -13.81 11.99 0.20
N ARG A 429 -14.08 12.05 -1.09
CA ARG A 429 -14.07 13.25 -1.93
C ARG A 429 -15.49 13.57 -2.36
N GLU A 430 -15.96 14.76 -2.01
CA GLU A 430 -17.23 15.30 -2.49
C GLU A 430 -17.03 15.84 -3.91
N ILE A 431 -17.89 15.42 -4.84
CA ILE A 431 -17.81 15.76 -6.25
C ILE A 431 -19.17 16.30 -6.69
N TYR A 432 -19.20 17.52 -7.21
CA TYR A 432 -20.41 18.09 -7.81
C TYR A 432 -20.38 17.84 -9.33
N ASP A 433 -21.39 17.15 -9.85
CA ASP A 433 -21.51 16.81 -11.26
C ASP A 433 -22.23 17.90 -12.04
N GLU A 434 -21.45 18.78 -12.67
CA GLU A 434 -21.97 19.87 -13.51
C GLU A 434 -22.49 19.39 -14.86
N THR A 435 -21.84 18.38 -15.44
CA THR A 435 -21.98 17.95 -16.83
C THR A 435 -22.78 16.66 -17.01
N GLY A 436 -23.05 15.93 -15.92
CA GLY A 436 -23.69 14.60 -15.93
C GLY A 436 -22.71 13.47 -16.27
N GLU A 437 -21.41 13.72 -16.18
CA GLU A 437 -20.40 12.73 -16.53
C GLU A 437 -20.15 11.75 -15.39
N TYR A 438 -20.15 12.22 -14.14
CA TYR A 438 -20.02 11.35 -12.97
C TYR A 438 -21.23 10.44 -12.82
N GLU A 439 -22.42 10.89 -13.21
CA GLU A 439 -23.58 10.04 -13.31
C GLU A 439 -23.38 8.88 -14.31
N LYS A 440 -22.80 9.13 -15.48
CA LYS A 440 -22.51 8.06 -16.47
C LYS A 440 -21.49 7.07 -15.93
N VAL A 441 -20.42 7.55 -15.30
CA VAL A 441 -19.41 6.67 -14.67
C VAL A 441 -20.05 5.84 -13.56
N TYR A 442 -20.87 6.45 -12.71
CA TYR A 442 -21.62 5.77 -11.66
C TYR A 442 -22.45 4.60 -12.21
N TRP A 443 -23.17 4.81 -13.32
CA TRP A 443 -23.93 3.74 -13.98
C TRP A 443 -23.04 2.70 -14.66
N LYS A 444 -21.90 3.11 -15.24
CA LYS A 444 -20.91 2.22 -15.88
C LYS A 444 -20.30 1.25 -14.87
N ILE A 445 -19.86 1.73 -13.71
CA ILE A 445 -19.21 0.90 -12.69
C ILE A 445 -20.21 0.07 -11.88
N GLY A 446 -21.48 0.49 -11.79
CA GLY A 446 -22.55 -0.28 -11.18
C GLY A 446 -22.33 -0.62 -9.69
N GLY A 447 -21.58 0.22 -8.96
CA GLY A 447 -21.23 -0.02 -7.56
C GLY A 447 -20.02 -0.94 -7.33
N THR A 448 -19.36 -1.42 -8.39
CA THR A 448 -18.08 -2.13 -8.28
C THR A 448 -16.94 -1.16 -7.96
N GLY A 449 -15.92 -1.65 -7.26
CA GLY A 449 -14.72 -0.87 -6.97
C GLY A 449 -13.80 -0.81 -8.19
N VAL A 450 -13.26 0.38 -8.48
CA VAL A 450 -12.34 0.63 -9.60
C VAL A 450 -11.01 1.18 -9.08
N ALA A 451 -9.92 1.00 -9.81
CA ALA A 451 -8.61 1.49 -9.36
C ALA A 451 -8.58 3.03 -9.17
N SER A 452 -9.32 3.76 -10.00
CA SER A 452 -9.50 5.21 -9.87
C SER A 452 -10.76 5.66 -10.58
N VAL A 453 -11.62 6.41 -9.88
CA VAL A 453 -12.83 7.00 -10.48
C VAL A 453 -12.45 8.05 -11.54
N GLU A 454 -11.37 8.80 -11.31
CA GLU A 454 -10.89 9.81 -12.25
C GLU A 454 -10.39 9.16 -13.55
N ARG A 455 -9.68 8.04 -13.44
CA ARG A 455 -9.23 7.30 -14.63
C ARG A 455 -10.41 6.75 -15.44
N GLU A 456 -11.42 6.18 -14.78
CA GLU A 456 -12.63 5.71 -15.46
C GLU A 456 -13.37 6.84 -16.19
N MET A 457 -13.37 8.03 -15.59
CA MET A 457 -13.90 9.26 -16.20
C MET A 457 -13.12 9.65 -17.45
N GLU A 458 -11.79 9.72 -17.36
CA GLU A 458 -10.90 10.03 -18.48
C GLU A 458 -11.07 9.02 -19.63
N GLU A 459 -11.07 7.71 -19.32
CA GLU A 459 -11.28 6.64 -20.31
C GLU A 459 -12.64 6.76 -21.00
N MET A 460 -13.71 7.06 -20.24
CA MET A 460 -15.04 7.25 -20.82
C MET A 460 -15.10 8.48 -21.74
N ARG A 461 -14.49 9.60 -21.34
CA ARG A 461 -14.43 10.82 -22.17
C ARG A 461 -13.68 10.55 -23.47
N LEU A 462 -12.53 9.88 -23.40
CA LEU A 462 -11.67 9.60 -24.55
C LEU A 462 -12.12 8.39 -25.37
N GLN A 463 -13.14 7.65 -24.95
CA GLN A 463 -13.59 6.43 -25.61
C GLN A 463 -13.86 6.60 -27.13
N PRO A 464 -14.58 7.63 -27.61
CA PRO A 464 -14.81 7.80 -29.06
C PRO A 464 -13.52 8.03 -29.85
N LEU A 465 -12.54 8.68 -29.22
CA LEU A 465 -11.22 8.89 -29.81
C LEU A 465 -10.42 7.58 -29.85
N HIS A 466 -10.41 6.85 -28.73
CA HIS A 466 -9.74 5.56 -28.60
C HIS A 466 -10.31 4.53 -29.57
N GLU A 467 -11.63 4.50 -29.78
CA GLU A 467 -12.28 3.65 -30.79
C GLU A 467 -11.86 4.03 -32.22
N ALA A 468 -11.77 5.32 -32.53
CA ALA A 468 -11.29 5.78 -33.83
C ALA A 468 -9.81 5.42 -34.07
N PHE A 469 -8.99 5.46 -33.03
CA PHE A 469 -7.60 5.01 -33.07
C PHE A 469 -7.51 3.48 -33.23
N GLU A 470 -8.24 2.72 -32.41
CA GLU A 470 -8.30 1.24 -32.48
C GLU A 470 -8.78 0.77 -33.87
N ALA A 471 -9.67 1.51 -34.53
CA ALA A 471 -10.13 1.19 -35.87
C ALA A 471 -9.00 1.17 -36.91
N LEU A 472 -7.90 1.90 -36.72
CA LEU A 472 -6.74 1.81 -37.62
C LEU A 472 -6.04 0.45 -37.59
N PHE A 473 -6.32 -0.36 -36.57
CA PHE A 473 -5.66 -1.64 -36.31
C PHE A 473 -6.65 -2.81 -36.37
N SER A 474 -7.77 -2.63 -37.03
CA SER A 474 -8.72 -3.73 -37.24
C SER A 474 -8.13 -4.81 -38.13
N GLU A 475 -8.66 -6.02 -37.98
CA GLU A 475 -8.17 -7.21 -38.69
C GLU A 475 -8.08 -7.03 -40.21
N ASP A 476 -9.06 -6.34 -40.83
CA ASP A 476 -9.06 -6.07 -42.26
C ASP A 476 -7.94 -5.11 -42.69
N ILE A 477 -7.55 -4.15 -41.84
CA ILE A 477 -6.43 -3.25 -42.11
C ILE A 477 -5.09 -3.96 -41.88
N ILE A 478 -4.96 -4.72 -40.79
CA ILE A 478 -3.75 -5.49 -40.50
C ILE A 478 -3.50 -6.50 -41.62
N GLN A 479 -4.53 -7.25 -42.05
CA GLN A 479 -4.41 -8.19 -43.14
C GLN A 479 -4.13 -7.48 -44.48
N PHE A 480 -4.75 -6.32 -44.73
CA PHE A 480 -4.45 -5.51 -45.90
C PHE A 480 -2.96 -5.11 -45.95
N MET A 481 -2.40 -4.64 -44.83
CA MET A 481 -0.99 -4.25 -44.74
C MET A 481 -0.05 -5.45 -44.86
N LEU A 482 -0.36 -6.58 -44.23
CA LEU A 482 0.40 -7.82 -44.38
C LEU A 482 0.41 -8.31 -45.84
N ASN A 483 -0.72 -8.21 -46.55
CA ASN A 483 -0.78 -8.56 -47.97
C ASN A 483 0.11 -7.66 -48.85
N ARG A 484 0.47 -6.44 -48.41
CA ARG A 484 1.46 -5.61 -49.12
C ARG A 484 2.88 -6.15 -48.99
N ILE A 485 3.16 -6.93 -47.95
CA ILE A 485 4.44 -7.60 -47.76
C ILE A 485 4.48 -8.89 -48.59
N PHE A 486 3.43 -9.71 -48.51
CA PHE A 486 3.46 -11.09 -49.04
C PHE A 486 2.94 -11.31 -50.47
N ASP A 487 2.03 -10.46 -50.98
CA ASP A 487 1.37 -10.71 -52.26
C ASP A 487 2.08 -10.02 -53.43
N GLU A 488 2.66 -10.83 -54.33
CA GLU A 488 3.31 -10.40 -55.56
C GLU A 488 2.30 -9.96 -56.65
N ASN A 489 1.03 -10.42 -56.59
CA ASN A 489 -0.01 -10.15 -57.60
C ASN A 489 -1.07 -9.16 -57.07
N ARG A 490 -0.64 -7.92 -56.85
CA ARG A 490 -1.45 -6.83 -56.31
C ARG A 490 -2.53 -6.38 -57.31
N GLY A 491 -3.75 -6.91 -57.18
CA GLY A 491 -4.92 -6.57 -58.00
C GLY A 491 -5.93 -5.60 -57.34
N LYS A 492 -7.14 -5.47 -57.91
CA LYS A 492 -8.27 -4.56 -57.52
C LYS A 492 -8.55 -4.35 -56.01
N SER A 493 -8.09 -5.24 -55.13
CA SER A 493 -8.10 -5.12 -53.66
C SER A 493 -7.39 -3.86 -53.13
N GLU A 494 -6.40 -3.34 -53.87
CA GLU A 494 -5.51 -2.24 -53.44
C GLU A 494 -6.22 -0.89 -53.23
N LYS A 495 -7.09 -0.48 -54.16
CA LYS A 495 -7.82 0.79 -54.05
C LYS A 495 -8.79 0.82 -52.88
N LEU A 496 -9.36 -0.34 -52.51
CA LEU A 496 -10.35 -0.42 -51.44
C LEU A 496 -9.67 -0.36 -50.07
N GLY A 497 -8.53 -1.03 -49.89
CA GLY A 497 -7.77 -1.02 -48.63
C GLY A 497 -7.24 0.35 -48.25
N TYR A 498 -6.55 1.05 -49.16
CA TYR A 498 -6.08 2.42 -48.89
C TYR A 498 -7.23 3.41 -48.70
N LYS A 499 -8.34 3.26 -49.43
CA LYS A 499 -9.53 4.10 -49.21
C LYS A 499 -10.10 3.92 -47.80
N LEU A 500 -10.14 2.68 -47.31
CA LEU A 500 -10.62 2.35 -45.98
C LEU A 500 -9.67 2.88 -44.89
N LEU A 501 -8.37 2.63 -45.04
CA LEU A 501 -7.32 3.13 -44.15
C LEU A 501 -7.35 4.67 -44.04
N ARG A 502 -7.45 5.35 -45.19
CA ARG A 502 -7.56 6.82 -45.28
C ARG A 502 -8.80 7.33 -44.56
N GLY A 503 -9.95 6.68 -44.77
CA GLY A 503 -11.20 7.05 -44.12
C GLY A 503 -11.14 6.92 -42.59
N ARG A 504 -10.52 5.85 -42.08
CA ARG A 504 -10.37 5.63 -40.63
C ARG A 504 -9.38 6.61 -40.00
N PHE A 505 -8.27 6.91 -40.68
CA PHE A 505 -7.31 7.92 -40.20
C PHE A 505 -7.94 9.31 -40.18
N LYS A 506 -8.70 9.66 -41.22
CA LYS A 506 -9.47 10.92 -41.24
C LYS A 506 -10.44 11.02 -40.07
N ALA A 507 -11.19 9.95 -39.77
CA ALA A 507 -12.10 9.92 -38.63
C ALA A 507 -11.36 10.11 -37.30
N LEU A 508 -10.16 9.55 -37.14
CA LEU A 508 -9.30 9.82 -35.99
C LEU A 508 -8.95 11.31 -35.89
N ILE A 509 -8.49 11.95 -36.97
CA ILE A 509 -8.16 13.39 -36.97
C ILE A 509 -9.38 14.25 -36.63
N GLU A 510 -10.54 13.93 -37.20
CA GLU A 510 -11.80 14.62 -36.90
C GLU A 510 -12.14 14.50 -35.41
N LYS A 511 -11.95 13.33 -34.82
CA LYS A 511 -12.13 13.13 -33.37
C LYS A 511 -11.13 13.91 -32.54
N ILE A 512 -9.84 13.94 -32.90
CA ILE A 512 -8.85 14.73 -32.13
C ILE A 512 -9.20 16.22 -32.16
N ARG A 513 -9.70 16.73 -33.29
CA ARG A 513 -10.14 18.14 -33.42
C ARG A 513 -11.29 18.50 -32.48
N GLU A 514 -12.19 17.56 -32.14
CA GLU A 514 -13.26 17.80 -31.17
C GLU A 514 -12.73 18.13 -29.76
N TYR A 515 -11.49 17.74 -29.44
CA TYR A 515 -10.84 18.01 -28.15
C TYR A 515 -9.89 19.22 -28.17
N ASP A 516 -9.84 19.99 -29.27
CA ASP A 516 -9.05 21.23 -29.44
C ASP A 516 -7.53 21.11 -29.16
N TYR A 517 -6.99 19.90 -29.31
CA TYR A 517 -5.58 19.61 -29.01
C TYR A 517 -4.62 19.80 -30.19
N LEU A 518 -5.15 20.05 -31.38
CA LEU A 518 -4.41 20.06 -32.64
C LEU A 518 -4.79 21.27 -33.51
N ASN A 519 -3.84 22.20 -33.73
CA ASN A 519 -3.93 23.29 -34.73
C ASN A 519 -3.68 22.73 -36.15
N THR A 520 -4.42 21.70 -36.52
CA THR A 520 -4.10 20.82 -37.65
C THR A 520 -4.39 21.47 -39.00
N SER A 521 -3.52 21.19 -39.96
CA SER A 521 -3.82 21.20 -41.40
C SER A 521 -5.16 20.49 -41.69
N GLU A 522 -5.78 20.73 -42.84
CA GLU A 522 -7.06 20.08 -43.15
C GLU A 522 -6.96 18.54 -43.03
N PRO A 523 -7.97 17.83 -42.44
CA PRO A 523 -7.90 16.40 -42.19
C PRO A 523 -7.60 15.57 -43.45
N GLU A 524 -8.01 16.10 -44.60
CA GLU A 524 -7.73 15.51 -45.91
C GLU A 524 -6.23 15.48 -46.24
N VAL A 525 -5.51 16.56 -45.94
CA VAL A 525 -4.06 16.69 -46.19
C VAL A 525 -3.29 15.70 -45.31
N LEU A 526 -3.69 15.56 -44.05
CA LEU A 526 -3.05 14.64 -43.11
C LEU A 526 -3.32 13.19 -43.46
N ALA A 527 -4.56 12.88 -43.89
CA ALA A 527 -4.89 11.56 -44.38
C ALA A 527 -4.08 11.21 -45.64
N GLU A 528 -3.83 12.16 -46.55
CA GLU A 528 -2.93 11.94 -47.70
C GLU A 528 -1.49 11.69 -47.25
N ASN A 529 -0.95 12.51 -46.33
CA ASN A 529 0.42 12.32 -45.82
C ASN A 529 0.60 10.95 -45.15
N PHE A 530 -0.36 10.54 -44.33
CA PHE A 530 -0.37 9.20 -43.70
C PHE A 530 -0.41 8.08 -44.74
N ILE A 531 -1.24 8.22 -45.78
CA ILE A 531 -1.32 7.22 -46.85
C ILE A 531 -0.04 7.15 -47.67
N ILE A 532 0.62 8.29 -47.92
CA ILE A 532 1.93 8.32 -48.57
C ILE A 532 2.95 7.53 -47.74
N GLN A 533 2.98 7.73 -46.42
CA GLN A 533 3.88 6.98 -45.54
C GLN A 533 3.58 5.49 -45.54
N THR A 534 2.31 5.08 -45.45
CA THR A 534 1.96 3.65 -45.43
C THR A 534 2.24 2.95 -46.78
N LYS A 535 2.14 3.67 -47.91
CA LYS A 535 2.56 3.18 -49.24
C LYS A 535 4.06 2.90 -49.33
N ASN A 536 4.88 3.39 -48.42
CA ASN A 536 6.31 3.08 -48.40
C ASN A 536 6.57 1.58 -48.18
N VAL A 537 5.71 0.90 -47.43
CA VAL A 537 5.77 -0.56 -47.27
C VAL A 537 5.62 -1.23 -48.63
N GLU A 538 4.57 -0.87 -49.36
CA GLU A 538 4.29 -1.41 -50.68
C GLU A 538 5.42 -1.18 -51.67
N ARG A 539 5.94 0.06 -51.73
CA ARG A 539 7.06 0.46 -52.61
C ARG A 539 8.35 -0.28 -52.30
N THR A 540 8.65 -0.45 -51.01
CA THR A 540 9.85 -1.19 -50.55
C THR A 540 9.79 -2.63 -51.01
N TYR A 541 8.67 -3.32 -50.77
CA TYR A 541 8.53 -4.72 -51.18
C TYR A 541 8.41 -4.89 -52.70
N ASP A 542 7.78 -3.94 -53.41
CA ASP A 542 7.80 -3.90 -54.88
C ASP A 542 9.24 -3.86 -55.42
N PHE A 543 10.08 -3.03 -54.81
CA PHE A 543 11.50 -2.94 -55.19
C PHE A 543 12.25 -4.24 -54.86
N ILE A 544 12.05 -4.79 -53.66
CA ILE A 544 12.66 -6.05 -53.23
C ILE A 544 12.30 -7.18 -54.19
N PHE A 545 11.02 -7.34 -54.58
CA PHE A 545 10.57 -8.38 -55.50
C PHE A 545 11.04 -8.14 -56.93
N LYS A 546 10.78 -6.97 -57.52
CA LYS A 546 11.09 -6.68 -58.93
C LYS A 546 12.58 -6.61 -59.22
N LYS A 547 13.40 -6.22 -58.24
CA LYS A 547 14.86 -6.07 -58.38
C LYS A 547 15.65 -7.11 -57.58
N HIS A 548 14.98 -8.15 -57.06
CA HIS A 548 15.56 -9.22 -56.23
C HIS A 548 16.87 -9.77 -56.80
N LYS A 549 16.91 -10.06 -58.11
CA LYS A 549 18.11 -10.62 -58.77
C LYS A 549 19.35 -9.75 -58.61
N TYR A 550 19.19 -8.43 -58.73
CA TYR A 550 20.30 -7.48 -58.63
C TYR A 550 20.76 -7.31 -57.18
N LEU A 551 19.82 -7.29 -56.23
CA LEU A 551 20.13 -7.19 -54.81
C LEU A 551 20.78 -8.46 -54.28
N LYS A 552 20.30 -9.64 -54.68
CA LYS A 552 20.78 -10.95 -54.22
C LYS A 552 22.26 -11.17 -54.48
N GLU A 553 22.73 -10.92 -55.70
CA GLU A 553 24.16 -11.06 -56.05
C GLU A 553 25.05 -10.08 -55.27
N PHE A 554 24.51 -8.90 -54.95
CA PHE A 554 25.22 -7.87 -54.20
C PHE A 554 25.26 -8.16 -52.69
N LEU A 555 24.11 -8.51 -52.09
CA LEU A 555 23.97 -8.83 -50.67
C LEU A 555 24.69 -10.13 -50.28
N ALA A 556 24.80 -11.09 -51.21
CA ALA A 556 25.56 -12.32 -50.99
C ALA A 556 27.04 -12.04 -50.64
N LYS A 557 27.61 -10.90 -51.08
CA LYS A 557 28.96 -10.48 -50.70
C LYS A 557 29.11 -10.14 -49.22
N SER A 558 28.00 -9.81 -48.57
CA SER A 558 27.90 -9.54 -47.13
C SER A 558 27.31 -10.73 -46.36
N GLY A 559 27.13 -11.90 -47.00
CA GLY A 559 26.58 -13.09 -46.36
C GLY A 559 25.06 -13.08 -46.16
N VAL A 560 24.34 -12.14 -46.78
CA VAL A 560 22.87 -11.99 -46.63
C VAL A 560 22.17 -12.48 -47.89
N SER A 561 21.10 -13.26 -47.72
CA SER A 561 20.38 -13.88 -48.83
C SER A 561 19.39 -12.91 -49.49
N SER A 562 18.68 -12.11 -48.70
CA SER A 562 17.79 -11.06 -49.18
C SER A 562 17.66 -9.91 -48.19
N LEU A 563 17.27 -8.72 -48.67
CA LEU A 563 16.99 -7.57 -47.79
C LEU A 563 15.78 -7.84 -46.90
N ASP A 564 14.83 -8.62 -47.39
CA ASP A 564 13.62 -9.05 -46.67
C ASP A 564 13.94 -9.78 -45.35
N GLU A 565 14.98 -10.62 -45.33
CA GLU A 565 15.40 -11.34 -44.11
C GLU A 565 15.93 -10.43 -42.99
N LEU A 566 16.31 -9.19 -43.32
CA LEU A 566 16.85 -8.22 -42.35
C LEU A 566 15.79 -7.25 -41.82
N LEU A 567 14.57 -7.27 -42.37
CA LEU A 567 13.51 -6.37 -41.93
C LEU A 567 12.70 -7.02 -40.81
N THR A 568 12.39 -6.27 -39.76
CA THR A 568 11.52 -6.74 -38.66
C THR A 568 10.11 -7.09 -39.13
N ILE A 569 9.71 -6.57 -40.29
CA ILE A 569 8.44 -6.86 -40.98
C ILE A 569 8.64 -7.73 -42.23
N GLY A 570 9.75 -8.48 -42.34
CA GLY A 570 10.08 -9.35 -43.47
C GLY A 570 9.26 -10.64 -43.52
N SER A 571 9.38 -11.41 -44.61
CA SER A 571 8.60 -12.65 -44.83
C SER A 571 8.72 -13.67 -43.71
N ASN A 572 9.88 -13.70 -43.03
CA ASN A 572 10.18 -14.63 -41.93
C ASN A 572 9.84 -14.07 -40.53
N ALA A 573 9.45 -12.79 -40.44
CA ALA A 573 9.26 -12.05 -39.19
C ALA A 573 7.98 -11.18 -39.17
N ALA A 574 7.10 -11.28 -40.17
CA ALA A 574 5.85 -10.54 -40.28
C ALA A 574 4.77 -11.09 -39.32
N TYR A 575 5.06 -10.95 -38.04
CA TYR A 575 4.13 -11.13 -36.95
C TYR A 575 3.13 -9.96 -36.91
N ARG A 576 1.92 -10.23 -36.45
CA ARG A 576 0.85 -9.21 -36.40
C ARG A 576 1.31 -8.01 -35.57
N GLU A 577 1.98 -8.29 -34.46
CA GLU A 577 2.55 -7.37 -33.48
C GLU A 577 3.44 -6.32 -34.14
N ASN A 578 4.34 -6.73 -35.04
CA ASN A 578 5.22 -5.81 -35.75
C ASN A 578 4.42 -4.89 -36.68
N MET A 579 3.31 -5.37 -37.24
CA MET A 579 2.39 -4.53 -38.00
C MET A 579 1.64 -3.51 -37.13
N TYR A 580 1.27 -3.87 -35.89
CA TYR A 580 0.72 -2.92 -34.92
C TYR A 580 1.75 -1.83 -34.59
N ILE A 581 3.01 -2.19 -34.31
CA ILE A 581 4.08 -1.22 -34.01
C ILE A 581 4.30 -0.29 -35.22
N LEU A 582 4.38 -0.83 -36.43
CA LEU A 582 4.61 -0.04 -37.65
C LEU A 582 3.46 0.94 -37.95
N LEU A 583 2.22 0.47 -37.88
CA LEU A 583 1.05 1.34 -38.08
C LEU A 583 0.95 2.40 -36.98
N ALA A 584 1.27 2.05 -35.73
CA ALA A 584 1.31 3.01 -34.64
C ALA A 584 2.41 4.06 -34.87
N TYR A 585 3.58 3.64 -35.36
CA TYR A 585 4.67 4.54 -35.72
C TYR A 585 4.24 5.54 -36.81
N TYR A 586 3.69 5.10 -37.95
CA TYR A 586 3.24 6.03 -38.99
C TYR A 586 2.09 6.94 -38.52
N THR A 587 1.17 6.39 -37.73
CA THR A 587 0.05 7.17 -37.16
C THR A 587 0.58 8.30 -36.28
N LEU A 588 1.40 7.97 -35.29
CA LEU A 588 1.94 8.93 -34.34
C LEU A 588 2.95 9.88 -34.99
N LYS A 589 3.79 9.41 -35.91
CA LYS A 589 4.73 10.25 -36.67
C LYS A 589 3.99 11.32 -37.46
N THR A 590 2.90 10.96 -38.14
CA THR A 590 2.09 11.93 -38.89
C THR A 590 1.44 12.95 -37.95
N LEU A 591 0.96 12.52 -36.77
CA LEU A 591 0.39 13.44 -35.77
C LEU A 591 1.43 14.37 -35.16
N ILE A 592 2.63 13.86 -34.85
CA ILE A 592 3.73 14.62 -34.25
C ILE A 592 4.25 15.70 -35.20
N GLN A 593 4.22 15.47 -36.52
CA GLN A 593 4.65 16.46 -37.51
C GLN A 593 3.78 17.73 -37.51
N GLU A 594 2.54 17.66 -37.03
CA GLU A 594 1.64 18.81 -36.88
C GLU A 594 1.75 19.49 -35.51
N LEU A 595 2.52 18.90 -34.58
CA LEU A 595 2.72 19.40 -33.23
C LEU A 595 4.04 20.17 -33.16
N ASP A 596 4.01 21.34 -32.53
CA ASP A 596 5.22 22.02 -32.06
C ASP A 596 5.89 21.20 -30.94
N ASP A 597 7.19 21.40 -30.74
CA ASP A 597 7.98 20.63 -29.76
C ASP A 597 7.40 20.69 -28.33
N THR A 598 6.68 21.75 -27.99
CA THR A 598 6.00 21.94 -26.70
C THR A 598 4.72 21.12 -26.53
N ARG A 599 4.10 20.62 -27.61
CA ARG A 599 2.84 19.87 -27.58
C ARG A 599 2.96 18.39 -27.91
N LYS A 600 4.17 17.86 -28.13
CA LYS A 600 4.37 16.42 -28.42
C LYS A 600 3.79 15.49 -27.34
N ASN A 601 3.85 15.90 -26.07
CA ASN A 601 3.29 15.13 -24.95
C ASN A 601 1.76 15.07 -24.92
N VAL A 602 1.06 15.87 -25.72
CA VAL A 602 -0.42 15.88 -25.77
C VAL A 602 -0.96 14.51 -26.18
N LEU A 603 -0.28 13.80 -27.09
CA LEU A 603 -0.70 12.47 -27.55
C LEU A 603 -0.67 11.43 -26.42
N THR A 604 0.33 11.52 -25.54
CA THR A 604 0.54 10.57 -24.45
C THR A 604 -0.17 10.98 -23.16
N GLU A 605 -0.14 12.26 -22.78
CA GLU A 605 -0.68 12.76 -21.51
C GLU A 605 -2.14 13.19 -21.58
N LYS A 606 -2.59 13.77 -22.70
CA LYS A 606 -3.96 14.31 -22.84
C LYS A 606 -4.88 13.35 -23.59
N LEU A 607 -4.41 12.83 -24.72
CA LEU A 607 -5.18 11.90 -25.56
C LEU A 607 -5.04 10.45 -25.12
N ARG A 608 -4.01 10.13 -24.32
CA ARG A 608 -3.75 8.79 -23.76
C ARG A 608 -3.78 7.67 -24.81
N LEU A 609 -3.30 7.92 -26.03
CA LEU A 609 -3.37 6.93 -27.14
C LEU A 609 -2.59 5.64 -26.82
N HIS A 610 -1.62 5.72 -25.92
CA HIS A 610 -0.89 4.56 -25.41
C HIS A 610 -1.81 3.54 -24.70
N TRP A 611 -2.91 3.94 -24.06
CA TRP A 611 -3.86 3.00 -23.45
C TRP A 611 -4.54 2.12 -24.50
N SER A 612 -4.96 2.72 -25.61
CA SER A 612 -5.54 1.97 -26.74
C SER A 612 -4.52 1.01 -27.35
N LEU A 613 -3.26 1.45 -27.48
CA LEU A 613 -2.19 0.59 -27.99
C LEU A 613 -1.89 -0.58 -27.04
N GLN A 614 -1.84 -0.35 -25.73
CA GLN A 614 -1.70 -1.41 -24.71
C GLN A 614 -2.79 -2.47 -24.87
N LYS A 615 -4.04 -2.04 -25.00
CA LYS A 615 -5.19 -2.93 -25.18
C LYS A 615 -5.13 -3.71 -26.49
N LEU A 616 -4.64 -3.11 -27.57
CA LEU A 616 -4.46 -3.79 -28.85
C LEU A 616 -3.36 -4.85 -28.79
N LEU A 617 -2.20 -4.51 -28.20
CA LEU A 617 -1.09 -5.46 -28.02
C LEU A 617 -1.46 -6.59 -27.04
N PHE A 618 -2.24 -6.30 -25.99
CA PHE A 618 -2.77 -7.32 -25.09
C PHE A 618 -3.64 -8.34 -25.83
N ARG A 619 -4.45 -7.90 -26.82
CA ARG A 619 -5.28 -8.80 -27.64
C ARG A 619 -4.45 -9.75 -28.52
N THR A 620 -3.17 -9.49 -28.75
CA THR A 620 -2.29 -10.44 -29.46
C THR A 620 -1.74 -11.54 -28.55
N GLY A 621 -2.03 -11.48 -27.24
CA GLY A 621 -1.58 -12.46 -26.25
C GLY A 621 -0.27 -12.11 -25.55
N ARG A 622 0.25 -10.88 -25.73
CA ARG A 622 1.44 -10.39 -25.02
C ARG A 622 1.13 -10.11 -23.54
N GLY A 623 2.09 -10.39 -22.66
CA GLY A 623 2.04 -10.03 -21.24
C GLY A 623 2.40 -8.55 -21.01
N ASP A 624 2.07 -8.02 -19.83
CA ASP A 624 2.22 -6.59 -19.51
C ASP A 624 3.65 -6.05 -19.71
N THR A 625 4.68 -6.82 -19.34
CA THR A 625 6.09 -6.43 -19.50
C THR A 625 6.47 -6.29 -20.98
N ALA A 626 6.02 -7.22 -21.83
CA ALA A 626 6.27 -7.16 -23.27
C ALA A 626 5.53 -5.98 -23.93
N ILE A 627 4.32 -5.66 -23.46
CA ILE A 627 3.56 -4.50 -23.96
C ILE A 627 4.26 -3.18 -23.61
N ILE A 628 4.75 -3.04 -22.36
CA ILE A 628 5.52 -1.87 -21.94
C ILE A 628 6.80 -1.75 -22.78
N HIS A 629 7.47 -2.87 -23.04
CA HIS A 629 8.64 -2.94 -23.92
C HIS A 629 8.33 -2.41 -25.33
N ASP A 630 7.26 -2.90 -25.97
CA ASP A 630 6.85 -2.46 -27.32
C ASP A 630 6.49 -0.97 -27.38
N ILE A 631 5.88 -0.43 -26.32
CA ILE A 631 5.54 1.00 -26.24
C ILE A 631 6.80 1.84 -26.09
N ASN A 632 7.76 1.41 -25.27
CA ASN A 632 9.04 2.09 -25.13
C ASN A 632 9.81 2.08 -26.46
N LEU A 633 9.83 0.95 -27.17
CA LEU A 633 10.38 0.87 -28.53
C LEU A 633 9.73 1.91 -29.45
N LEU A 634 8.41 1.96 -29.50
CA LEU A 634 7.68 2.92 -30.34
C LEU A 634 8.05 4.37 -30.00
N MET A 635 8.16 4.71 -28.71
CA MET A 635 8.58 6.05 -28.27
C MET A 635 10.02 6.36 -28.70
N ILE A 636 10.93 5.39 -28.63
CA ILE A 636 12.31 5.54 -29.11
C ILE A 636 12.32 5.77 -30.62
N LEU A 637 11.54 5.01 -31.40
CA LEU A 637 11.46 5.17 -32.86
C LEU A 637 10.91 6.54 -33.28
N LEU A 638 10.02 7.14 -32.50
CA LEU A 638 9.47 8.47 -32.78
C LEU A 638 10.42 9.62 -32.44
N ASN A 639 11.31 9.43 -31.47
CA ASN A 639 12.21 10.48 -30.97
C ASN A 639 13.64 10.37 -31.51
N THR A 640 14.08 9.18 -31.88
CA THR A 640 15.40 8.94 -32.45
C THR A 640 15.35 9.24 -33.95
N SER A 641 16.21 10.13 -34.44
CA SER A 641 16.27 10.38 -35.88
C SER A 641 16.75 9.11 -36.61
N ALA A 642 16.11 8.79 -37.74
CA ALA A 642 16.51 7.68 -38.62
C ALA A 642 17.92 7.85 -39.24
N ASP A 643 18.68 8.84 -38.78
CA ASP A 643 20.01 9.21 -39.28
C ASP A 643 21.06 8.14 -38.99
N LEU A 644 20.83 7.25 -38.01
CA LEU A 644 21.72 6.12 -37.74
C LEU A 644 21.91 5.24 -39.00
N PHE A 645 20.83 5.02 -39.74
CA PHE A 645 20.81 4.29 -40.99
C PHE A 645 20.48 5.20 -42.17
N ASP A 646 21.14 6.36 -42.27
CA ASP A 646 20.93 7.28 -43.39
C ASP A 646 21.29 6.63 -44.74
N PHE A 647 20.40 6.84 -45.71
CA PHE A 647 20.51 6.43 -47.11
C PHE A 647 20.75 7.62 -48.05
N GLY A 648 20.96 8.83 -47.52
CA GLY A 648 21.32 10.04 -48.25
C GLY A 648 20.20 10.49 -49.18
N LYS A 649 19.25 11.29 -48.66
CA LYS A 649 18.13 11.85 -49.46
C LYS A 649 18.66 12.44 -50.78
N LEU A 650 18.22 11.81 -51.87
CA LEU A 650 18.81 11.84 -53.21
C LEU A 650 19.05 13.23 -53.78
N ASN A 651 20.32 13.57 -54.03
CA ASN A 651 20.70 14.63 -54.96
C ASN A 651 21.68 14.05 -55.98
N PHE A 652 21.17 13.72 -57.16
CA PHE A 652 21.91 13.11 -58.26
C PHE A 652 22.89 14.10 -58.91
N GLN A 653 24.09 14.22 -58.36
CA GLN A 653 25.28 14.58 -59.14
C GLN A 653 26.44 13.67 -58.74
N GLN A 654 27.07 13.09 -59.75
CA GLN A 654 28.12 12.07 -59.63
C GLN A 654 29.14 12.41 -58.54
N PRO A 655 29.36 11.55 -57.53
CA PRO A 655 30.57 11.65 -56.75
C PRO A 655 31.69 11.00 -57.57
N ASP A 656 32.69 11.81 -57.91
CA ASP A 656 34.00 11.32 -58.32
C ASP A 656 34.48 10.24 -57.32
N LYS A 657 35.25 9.24 -57.76
CA LYS A 657 35.65 8.11 -56.88
C LYS A 657 36.35 8.58 -55.60
N GLN A 658 37.03 9.72 -55.64
CA GLN A 658 37.61 10.37 -54.47
C GLN A 658 36.55 10.96 -53.52
N ILE A 659 35.56 11.68 -54.05
CA ILE A 659 34.46 12.29 -53.29
C ILE A 659 33.63 11.24 -52.55
N PHE A 660 33.37 10.09 -53.19
CA PHE A 660 32.63 8.99 -52.54
C PHE A 660 33.40 8.37 -51.36
N SER A 661 34.73 8.26 -51.46
CA SER A 661 35.55 7.71 -50.38
C SER A 661 35.62 8.61 -49.14
N GLU A 662 35.62 9.93 -49.35
CA GLU A 662 35.69 10.94 -48.30
C GLU A 662 34.32 11.14 -47.63
N GLN A 663 33.24 11.20 -48.42
CA GLN A 663 31.87 11.19 -47.92
C GLN A 663 31.58 9.93 -47.10
N ARG A 664 31.99 8.75 -47.59
CA ARG A 664 31.81 7.47 -46.88
C ARG A 664 32.48 7.47 -45.49
N LYS A 665 33.69 8.03 -45.36
CA LYS A 665 34.38 8.15 -44.07
C LYS A 665 33.63 9.08 -43.11
N ASN A 666 33.18 10.23 -43.59
CA ASN A 666 32.40 11.17 -42.78
C ASN A 666 31.09 10.58 -42.29
N ILE A 667 30.40 9.80 -43.14
CA ILE A 667 29.15 9.13 -42.78
C ILE A 667 29.41 8.03 -41.75
N LEU A 668 30.46 7.24 -41.91
CA LEU A 668 30.82 6.21 -40.93
C LEU A 668 31.15 6.83 -39.56
N HIS A 669 31.89 7.93 -39.53
CA HIS A 669 32.16 8.71 -38.32
C HIS A 669 30.85 9.21 -37.69
N LEU A 670 29.93 9.76 -38.48
CA LEU A 670 28.62 10.22 -37.98
C LEU A 670 27.80 9.06 -37.38
N LYS A 671 27.74 7.91 -38.06
CA LYS A 671 26.99 6.72 -37.60
C LYS A 671 27.54 6.16 -36.30
N THR A 672 28.85 6.02 -36.19
CA THR A 672 29.51 5.51 -34.97
C THR A 672 29.34 6.48 -33.80
N LYS A 673 29.44 7.79 -34.06
CA LYS A 673 29.15 8.82 -33.05
C LYS A 673 27.69 8.79 -32.59
N LEU A 674 26.73 8.71 -33.52
CA LEU A 674 25.30 8.60 -33.19
C LEU A 674 24.99 7.33 -32.40
N ALA A 675 25.53 6.18 -32.84
CA ALA A 675 25.38 4.90 -32.15
C ALA A 675 25.93 4.96 -30.71
N ALA A 676 27.09 5.60 -30.51
CA ALA A 676 27.65 5.78 -29.17
C ALA A 676 26.80 6.74 -28.32
N SER A 677 26.35 7.87 -28.87
CA SER A 677 25.53 8.83 -28.13
C SER A 677 24.14 8.30 -27.77
N MET A 678 23.57 7.39 -28.56
CA MET A 678 22.31 6.70 -28.21
C MET A 678 22.45 5.87 -26.93
N LEU A 679 23.65 5.33 -26.66
CA LEU A 679 23.93 4.54 -25.46
C LEU A 679 24.15 5.40 -24.21
N ASP A 680 24.07 6.73 -24.33
CA ASP A 680 24.05 7.68 -23.21
C ASP A 680 22.62 8.17 -22.91
N ASP A 681 21.63 7.85 -23.75
CA ASP A 681 20.24 8.23 -23.57
C ASP A 681 19.54 7.32 -22.54
N GLU A 682 18.92 7.93 -21.53
CA GLU A 682 18.29 7.21 -20.41
C GLU A 682 17.08 6.37 -20.86
N PHE A 683 16.28 6.83 -21.83
CA PHE A 683 15.14 6.07 -22.36
C PHE A 683 15.61 4.84 -23.12
N ILE A 684 16.67 4.98 -23.92
CA ILE A 684 17.27 3.85 -24.64
C ILE A 684 17.92 2.86 -23.66
N CYS A 685 18.64 3.34 -22.64
CA CYS A 685 19.23 2.49 -21.61
C CYS A 685 18.16 1.68 -20.85
N ASN A 686 17.03 2.29 -20.53
CA ASN A 686 15.92 1.60 -19.89
C ASN A 686 15.32 0.52 -20.81
N TYR A 687 15.17 0.80 -22.11
CA TYR A 687 14.64 -0.16 -23.08
C TYR A 687 15.57 -1.36 -23.30
N ILE A 688 16.88 -1.12 -23.43
CA ILE A 688 17.86 -2.22 -23.58
C ILE A 688 18.17 -2.91 -22.24
N GLY A 689 17.45 -2.60 -21.16
CA GLY A 689 17.55 -3.30 -19.88
C GLY A 689 18.89 -3.12 -19.18
N VAL A 690 19.46 -1.90 -19.21
CA VAL A 690 20.73 -1.60 -18.55
C VAL A 690 20.63 -1.84 -17.04
N ASN A 691 21.49 -2.71 -16.52
CA ASN A 691 21.54 -3.04 -15.09
C ASN A 691 22.99 -3.14 -14.60
N THR A 692 23.22 -2.84 -13.32
CA THR A 692 24.55 -2.90 -12.70
C THR A 692 24.65 -4.11 -11.78
N HIS A 693 25.69 -4.92 -11.97
CA HIS A 693 26.04 -6.03 -11.09
C HIS A 693 27.55 -5.99 -10.82
N GLU A 694 27.96 -6.05 -9.55
CA GLU A 694 29.37 -6.00 -9.14
C GLU A 694 30.17 -4.83 -9.76
N ASN A 695 29.57 -3.63 -9.82
CA ASN A 695 30.12 -2.41 -10.45
C ASN A 695 30.37 -2.50 -11.97
N VAL A 696 29.79 -3.49 -12.65
CA VAL A 696 29.80 -3.60 -14.12
C VAL A 696 28.39 -3.41 -14.66
N THR A 697 28.27 -2.57 -15.69
CA THR A 697 27.00 -2.22 -16.31
C THR A 697 26.76 -3.09 -17.55
N TYR A 698 25.69 -3.88 -17.54
CA TYR A 698 25.31 -4.81 -18.61
C TYR A 698 24.03 -4.34 -19.31
N PHE A 699 23.84 -4.77 -20.56
CA PHE A 699 22.60 -4.56 -21.33
C PHE A 699 22.07 -5.90 -21.89
N SER A 700 20.78 -5.93 -22.24
CA SER A 700 20.09 -7.05 -22.89
C SER A 700 20.47 -7.12 -24.37
N LYS A 701 21.06 -8.24 -24.78
CA LYS A 701 21.44 -8.48 -26.18
C LYS A 701 20.21 -8.41 -27.09
N GLU A 702 19.15 -9.14 -26.72
CA GLU A 702 17.93 -9.27 -27.51
C GLU A 702 17.27 -7.91 -27.74
N SER A 703 17.18 -7.09 -26.67
CA SER A 703 16.57 -5.76 -26.74
C SER A 703 17.41 -4.77 -27.54
N TYR A 704 18.74 -4.85 -27.45
CA TYR A 704 19.63 -4.01 -28.26
C TYR A 704 19.55 -4.36 -29.75
N GLU A 705 19.63 -5.66 -30.09
CA GLU A 705 19.53 -6.12 -31.48
C GLU A 705 18.15 -5.77 -32.07
N GLU A 706 17.05 -5.98 -31.31
CA GLU A 706 15.70 -5.57 -31.71
C GLU A 706 15.60 -4.06 -32.02
N LEU A 707 16.17 -3.19 -31.17
CA LEU A 707 16.17 -1.75 -31.41
C LEU A 707 16.88 -1.41 -32.74
N ILE A 708 18.06 -1.98 -32.95
CA ILE A 708 18.88 -1.70 -34.13
C ILE A 708 18.18 -2.22 -35.40
N ASP A 709 17.57 -3.40 -35.36
CA ASP A 709 16.79 -3.97 -36.45
C ASP A 709 15.57 -3.10 -36.81
N TRP A 710 14.87 -2.57 -35.81
CA TRP A 710 13.77 -1.63 -36.04
C TRP A 710 14.22 -0.31 -36.62
N LEU A 711 15.31 0.28 -36.13
CA LEU A 711 15.88 1.51 -36.69
C LEU A 711 16.29 1.32 -38.15
N PHE A 712 16.90 0.17 -38.48
CA PHE A 712 17.24 -0.19 -39.85
C PHE A 712 15.97 -0.35 -40.72
N THR A 713 14.97 -1.06 -40.21
CA THR A 713 13.70 -1.30 -40.93
C THR A 713 12.99 0.02 -41.25
N ILE A 714 12.86 0.91 -40.27
CA ILE A 714 12.24 2.23 -40.47
C ILE A 714 13.03 3.06 -41.48
N ALA A 715 14.36 3.06 -41.41
CA ALA A 715 15.19 3.82 -42.37
C ALA A 715 15.06 3.29 -43.80
N VAL A 716 15.00 1.96 -43.98
CA VAL A 716 14.75 1.34 -45.29
C VAL A 716 13.38 1.77 -45.82
N LEU A 717 12.32 1.68 -45.00
CA LEU A 717 10.97 2.06 -45.42
C LEU A 717 10.88 3.55 -45.78
N ASP A 718 11.41 4.44 -44.94
CA ASP A 718 11.41 5.88 -45.18
C ASP A 718 12.26 6.26 -46.42
N TYR A 719 13.27 5.47 -46.78
CA TYR A 719 14.08 5.73 -47.97
C TYR A 719 13.28 5.60 -49.28
N PHE A 720 12.43 4.58 -49.39
CA PHE A 720 11.63 4.33 -50.61
C PHE A 720 10.44 5.30 -50.79
N THR A 721 10.37 6.38 -49.99
CA THR A 721 9.38 7.45 -50.15
C THR A 721 9.55 8.25 -51.46
N LEU A 722 10.76 8.26 -52.04
CA LEU A 722 11.19 9.21 -53.09
C LEU A 722 11.48 8.59 -54.48
N LEU A 723 11.32 7.29 -54.69
CA LEU A 723 11.65 6.65 -55.96
C LEU A 723 10.43 6.58 -56.90
N ASP A 724 10.55 7.21 -58.08
CA ASP A 724 9.62 7.03 -59.21
C ASP A 724 9.75 5.62 -59.82
N GLU A 725 8.72 5.16 -60.53
CA GLU A 725 8.64 3.81 -61.11
C GLU A 725 9.78 3.49 -62.11
N GLU A 726 10.41 4.50 -62.72
CA GLU A 726 11.49 4.34 -63.71
C GLU A 726 12.88 4.71 -63.15
N VAL A 727 13.35 3.95 -62.16
CA VAL A 727 14.74 4.05 -61.69
C VAL A 727 15.71 3.52 -62.76
N SER A 728 16.61 4.37 -63.25
CA SER A 728 17.61 4.00 -64.25
C SER A 728 18.64 3.01 -63.68
N ARG A 729 19.28 2.23 -64.57
CA ARG A 729 20.27 1.21 -64.18
C ARG A 729 21.43 1.76 -63.33
N ARG A 730 21.80 3.04 -63.52
CA ARG A 730 22.88 3.70 -62.77
C ARG A 730 22.47 4.11 -61.35
N GLU A 731 21.21 4.45 -61.17
CA GLU A 731 20.63 4.78 -59.87
C GLU A 731 20.49 3.52 -59.02
N ILE A 732 20.14 2.39 -59.65
CA ILE A 732 20.16 1.06 -59.02
C ILE A 732 21.55 0.70 -58.49
N GLU A 733 22.62 0.93 -59.27
CA GLU A 733 24.00 0.64 -58.82
C GLU A 733 24.45 1.51 -57.64
N SER A 734 24.01 2.77 -57.60
CA SER A 734 24.31 3.69 -56.50
C SER A 734 23.53 3.30 -55.24
N LEU A 735 22.25 2.96 -55.40
CA LEU A 735 21.39 2.45 -54.36
C LEU A 735 21.92 1.15 -53.74
N GLN A 736 22.38 0.20 -54.56
CA GLN A 736 23.01 -1.03 -54.08
C GLN A 736 24.18 -0.72 -53.13
N LYS A 737 25.06 0.22 -53.47
CA LYS A 737 26.18 0.59 -52.59
C LYS A 737 25.70 1.08 -51.23
N TRP A 738 24.72 1.98 -51.19
CA TRP A 738 24.18 2.51 -49.94
C TRP A 738 23.46 1.46 -49.09
N ILE A 739 22.69 0.57 -49.72
CA ILE A 739 22.12 -0.61 -49.06
C ILE A 739 23.23 -1.47 -48.48
N GLY A 740 24.30 -1.72 -49.23
CA GLY A 740 25.44 -2.52 -48.76
C GLY A 740 26.16 -1.92 -47.55
N GLU A 741 26.36 -0.60 -47.53
CA GLU A 741 26.98 0.07 -46.38
C GLU A 741 26.09 0.00 -45.13
N ASN A 742 24.77 0.23 -45.28
CA ASN A 742 23.83 0.14 -44.17
C ASN A 742 23.68 -1.29 -43.65
N VAL A 743 23.59 -2.29 -44.54
CA VAL A 743 23.58 -3.71 -44.17
C VAL A 743 24.87 -4.11 -43.47
N LYS A 744 26.03 -3.65 -43.96
CA LYS A 744 27.31 -3.92 -43.30
C LYS A 744 27.36 -3.30 -41.90
N PHE A 745 26.84 -2.08 -41.74
CA PHE A 745 26.77 -1.43 -40.44
C PHE A 745 25.85 -2.17 -39.47
N LEU A 746 24.66 -2.60 -39.92
CA LEU A 746 23.73 -3.44 -39.15
C LEU A 746 24.41 -4.71 -38.62
N LEU A 747 25.01 -5.50 -39.53
CA LEU A 747 25.71 -6.73 -39.17
C LEU A 747 26.89 -6.46 -38.22
N THR A 748 27.59 -5.34 -38.42
CA THR A 748 28.68 -4.94 -37.52
C THR A 748 28.14 -4.56 -36.15
N ALA A 749 27.02 -3.84 -36.04
CA ALA A 749 26.42 -3.50 -34.75
C ALA A 749 26.08 -4.75 -33.93
N HIS A 750 25.53 -5.79 -34.58
CA HIS A 750 25.30 -7.09 -33.94
C HIS A 750 26.61 -7.79 -33.52
N GLU A 751 27.65 -7.70 -34.34
CA GLU A 751 28.95 -8.28 -33.99
C GLU A 751 29.61 -7.55 -32.80
N LEU A 752 29.52 -6.21 -32.76
CA LEU A 752 30.05 -5.39 -31.68
C LEU A 752 29.29 -5.62 -30.37
N SER A 753 27.97 -5.83 -30.41
CA SER A 753 27.18 -6.19 -29.23
C SER A 753 27.72 -7.48 -28.60
N GLN A 754 28.00 -8.51 -29.40
CA GLN A 754 28.55 -9.78 -28.94
C GLN A 754 29.99 -9.64 -28.44
N LYS A 755 30.86 -8.91 -29.17
CA LYS A 755 32.25 -8.65 -28.78
C LYS A 755 32.39 -7.88 -27.48
N SER A 756 31.41 -7.04 -27.15
CA SER A 756 31.39 -6.30 -25.89
C SER A 756 31.17 -7.19 -24.66
N GLY A 757 30.79 -8.46 -24.83
CA GLY A 757 30.34 -9.30 -23.72
C GLY A 757 29.11 -8.73 -23.01
N TYR A 758 28.30 -7.96 -23.76
CA TYR A 758 27.09 -7.26 -23.30
C TYR A 758 27.35 -6.22 -22.20
N GLN A 759 28.57 -5.71 -22.11
CA GLN A 759 28.93 -4.62 -21.22
C GLN A 759 28.77 -3.27 -21.93
N LEU A 760 28.01 -2.35 -21.35
CA LEU A 760 27.62 -1.10 -22.00
C LEU A 760 28.84 -0.24 -22.38
N GLU A 761 29.76 -0.04 -21.44
CA GLU A 761 30.96 0.77 -21.68
C GLU A 761 31.89 0.13 -22.70
N ARG A 762 32.01 -1.20 -22.68
CA ARG A 762 32.80 -1.93 -23.67
C ARG A 762 32.17 -1.84 -25.07
N LEU A 763 30.84 -1.84 -25.18
CA LEU A 763 30.16 -1.64 -26.46
C LEU A 763 30.51 -0.25 -27.05
N LYS A 764 30.46 0.81 -26.23
CA LYS A 764 30.86 2.17 -26.64
C LYS A 764 32.32 2.22 -27.14
N GLU A 765 33.23 1.54 -26.44
CA GLU A 765 34.62 1.42 -26.87
C GLU A 765 34.76 0.67 -28.20
N GLU A 766 34.08 -0.46 -28.37
CA GLU A 766 34.14 -1.27 -29.58
C GLU A 766 33.57 -0.52 -30.79
N ILE A 767 32.51 0.29 -30.62
CA ILE A 767 31.98 1.20 -31.65
C ILE A 767 33.05 2.22 -32.08
N SER A 768 33.77 2.81 -31.11
CA SER A 768 34.85 3.79 -31.38
C SER A 768 36.09 3.15 -32.03
N LYS A 769 36.44 1.92 -31.65
CA LYS A 769 37.52 1.13 -32.27
C LYS A 769 37.17 0.75 -33.71
N PHE A 770 35.92 0.39 -33.98
CA PHE A 770 35.45 0.07 -35.33
C PHE A 770 35.63 1.24 -36.29
N GLU A 771 35.35 2.47 -35.84
CA GLU A 771 35.62 3.69 -36.59
C GLU A 771 37.10 3.80 -36.97
N THR A 772 37.98 3.67 -35.98
CA THR A 772 39.44 3.81 -36.14
C THR A 772 40.03 2.74 -37.06
N ASN A 773 39.59 1.49 -36.91
CA ASN A 773 40.05 0.36 -37.73
C ASN A 773 39.56 0.47 -39.18
N SER A 774 38.32 0.92 -39.38
CA SER A 774 37.75 1.13 -40.73
C SER A 774 38.38 2.32 -41.46
N MET A 775 38.86 3.33 -40.73
CA MET A 775 39.64 4.44 -41.27
C MET A 775 41.06 4.01 -41.70
N ASN A 776 41.67 3.05 -40.99
CA ASN A 776 43.03 2.56 -41.25
C ASN A 776 43.11 1.45 -42.33
N ALA A 777 42.08 0.61 -42.49
CA ALA A 777 42.05 -0.47 -43.48
C ALA A 777 41.91 -0.01 -44.96
N ASN A 778 41.75 1.30 -45.20
CA ASN A 778 41.62 1.92 -46.53
C ASN A 778 42.83 2.79 -46.93
N LYS A 779 43.95 2.69 -46.21
CA LYS A 779 45.29 3.10 -46.70
C LYS A 779 45.96 1.90 -47.32
#